data_AF-A0A484M5N6-F1
#
_entry.id   AF-A0A484M5N6-F1
#
_cell.length_a   1.000
_cell.length_b   1.000
_cell.length_c   1.000
_cell.angle_alpha   90.00
_cell.angle_beta   90.00
_cell.angle_gamma   90.00
#
_symmetry.space_group_name_H-M   'P 1'
#
loop_
_entity.id
_entity.type
_entity.pdbx_description
1 polymer ?
#
loop_
_entity_poly.entity_id
_entity_poly.type
_entity_poly.pdbx_seq_one_letter_code
_entity_poly.pdbx_strand_id
1 'polypeptide(L)'
;MANLLASDPIFSAFLLPDFDSARFSSAALSSGSAASRIEKLQEGLRLLDNQLRHEVLSRHEDLLNQLSSIRAADSALSSLRSSVSSLQSSLQRVRSELSDPHRVIAAKTVQLSNLHSTTELLQSTIRFLRLSKKLRDLMDSTPDHEKLDLSKAAQFHFEILSLHNEYHLSGIDVVDAELKWVTEIGQKLRSEGMRVLEKGLEDLNQADVGAGLQVFYNMGELRGTVDGLVSKYKGLGVKSINTSLDMKAVSAGGGYGPGGVQRSGTPQLGGSAKAKEALWQRMSSCMDQLHSIVVAIWHLQRVLSKKRDPFTHVLLLEEVMQDDDPMLTVRIWEALVKSFASQMKSTFTASSFVKETFTTGYPKLLSMIENLLERISRDTDVKGVPPALTSEAKDQMISAIEPFQTAFLALCLSRLSDLVNSVFPMSSRGSIPSKEHISRIISRIQEEIESVQLDARLTLLVLHEINKALLLLSERAEYQISAGPEARQVTGPATPAQLKNFALCQHLQEVHARVSSLVAGLPTIASDVLSPALGTIYGVAGDSVTSLFQAMLDRLEASILKIHDQSFGTSGMDNNNNHASPYMEELQKSIVHFRSEFLSRLLPPSSSSSSSSTPSCSTETICTRLVRGVASRVLTFFIRHASLVRPLSESGKLRMARDMAELELAVGQNLFPVEQLGGPYRSLRAFRPVIFLETSQLEASPLLQDLPPSVVLHHLFSRAPDELQSPMQRNRLSPLQYSLWMDSQGEDQIWRGIKAALDDYAAKVGARGDKEFCPVYPLMLKLGSSISGNQS
;
A
#
# COMPACT_ATOMS: atom_id res chain seq x y z
N MET A 1 -130.11 -13.91 -88.07
CA MET A 1 -131.28 -13.00 -87.92
C MET A 1 -131.38 -11.89 -88.98
N ALA A 2 -130.28 -11.35 -89.54
CA ALA A 2 -130.32 -10.13 -90.35
C ALA A 2 -131.21 -10.15 -91.63
N ASN A 3 -131.28 -11.25 -92.39
CA ASN A 3 -132.04 -11.28 -93.65
C ASN A 3 -133.56 -11.48 -93.50
N LEU A 4 -134.02 -12.10 -92.41
CA LEU A 4 -135.46 -12.37 -92.19
C LEU A 4 -136.23 -11.14 -91.69
N LEU A 5 -135.56 -10.28 -90.92
CA LEU A 5 -136.10 -9.03 -90.40
C LEU A 5 -136.18 -7.94 -91.49
N ALA A 6 -135.33 -8.03 -92.51
CA ALA A 6 -135.24 -7.05 -93.59
C ALA A 6 -136.29 -7.23 -94.70
N SER A 7 -136.80 -8.46 -94.90
CA SER A 7 -137.72 -8.78 -95.99
C SER A 7 -139.20 -8.52 -95.69
N ASP A 8 -139.60 -8.38 -94.42
CA ASP A 8 -140.99 -8.14 -94.04
C ASP A 8 -141.26 -6.63 -93.93
N PRO A 9 -142.22 -6.07 -94.71
CA PRO A 9 -142.53 -4.64 -94.70
C PRO A 9 -143.04 -4.10 -93.35
N ILE A 10 -143.38 -4.97 -92.39
CA ILE A 10 -143.74 -4.56 -91.02
C ILE A 10 -142.50 -4.48 -90.11
N PHE A 11 -141.54 -5.40 -90.24
CA PHE A 11 -140.35 -5.44 -89.38
C PHE A 11 -139.25 -4.47 -89.83
N SER A 12 -139.22 -4.10 -91.11
CA SER A 12 -138.27 -3.10 -91.63
C SER A 12 -138.48 -1.70 -91.05
N ALA A 13 -139.70 -1.36 -90.60
CA ALA A 13 -139.99 -0.09 -89.96
C ALA A 13 -139.24 0.11 -88.62
N PHE A 14 -138.93 -0.97 -87.89
CA PHE A 14 -138.19 -0.93 -86.62
C PHE A 14 -136.67 -0.77 -86.78
N LEU A 15 -136.18 -0.87 -88.01
CA LEU A 15 -134.75 -0.76 -88.32
C LEU A 15 -134.36 0.65 -88.82
N LEU A 16 -135.33 1.57 -88.92
CA LEU A 16 -135.08 2.96 -89.30
C LEU A 16 -134.49 3.76 -88.12
N PRO A 17 -133.51 4.64 -88.35
CA PRO A 17 -132.88 5.42 -87.27
C PRO A 17 -133.83 6.40 -86.56
N ASP A 18 -134.83 6.93 -87.30
CA ASP A 18 -135.77 7.95 -86.82
C ASP A 18 -137.15 7.36 -86.47
N PHE A 19 -137.18 6.13 -85.97
CA PHE A 19 -138.42 5.42 -85.66
C PHE A 19 -139.23 6.13 -84.58
N ASP A 20 -140.36 6.72 -84.98
CA ASP A 20 -141.33 7.35 -84.10
C ASP A 20 -142.50 6.39 -83.85
N SER A 21 -142.54 5.85 -82.63
CA SER A 21 -143.59 4.97 -82.12
C SER A 21 -144.98 5.56 -82.34
N ALA A 22 -145.16 6.88 -82.19
CA ALA A 22 -146.47 7.50 -82.30
C ALA A 22 -146.95 7.57 -83.76
N ARG A 23 -146.04 7.84 -84.70
CA ARG A 23 -146.34 7.82 -86.14
C ARG A 23 -146.61 6.41 -86.67
N PHE A 24 -145.89 5.41 -86.18
CA PHE A 24 -146.14 4.02 -86.57
C PHE A 24 -147.52 3.55 -86.08
N SER A 25 -147.86 3.91 -84.83
CA SER A 25 -149.18 3.63 -84.26
C SER A 25 -150.30 4.39 -84.98
N SER A 26 -150.09 5.65 -85.38
CA SER A 26 -151.11 6.44 -86.09
C SER A 26 -151.36 5.94 -87.52
N ALA A 27 -150.32 5.59 -88.27
CA ALA A 27 -150.46 5.01 -89.61
C ALA A 27 -151.15 3.63 -89.60
N ALA A 28 -150.95 2.84 -88.52
CA ALA A 28 -151.64 1.56 -88.32
C ALA A 28 -153.11 1.73 -87.91
N LEU A 29 -153.43 2.78 -87.13
CA LEU A 29 -154.80 3.13 -86.73
C LEU A 29 -155.60 3.75 -87.88
N SER A 30 -154.96 4.52 -88.76
CA SER A 30 -155.62 5.12 -89.94
C SER A 30 -155.86 4.13 -91.08
N SER A 31 -155.05 3.06 -91.18
CA SER A 31 -155.17 2.05 -92.25
C SER A 31 -156.18 0.94 -91.96
N GLY A 32 -156.93 1.02 -90.86
CA GLY A 32 -157.98 0.05 -90.49
C GLY A 32 -157.46 -1.38 -90.23
N SER A 33 -156.16 -1.59 -89.99
CA SER A 33 -155.52 -2.92 -89.96
C SER A 33 -154.66 -3.22 -88.72
N ALA A 34 -154.94 -2.57 -87.58
CA ALA A 34 -154.15 -2.67 -86.34
C ALA A 34 -154.04 -4.11 -85.76
N ALA A 35 -155.09 -4.94 -85.86
CA ALA A 35 -155.09 -6.28 -85.25
C ALA A 35 -154.07 -7.24 -85.90
N SER A 36 -153.93 -7.21 -87.23
CA SER A 36 -153.00 -8.07 -87.97
C SER A 36 -151.52 -7.78 -87.67
N ARG A 37 -151.18 -6.55 -87.29
CA ARG A 37 -149.79 -6.16 -86.99
C ARG A 37 -149.33 -6.60 -85.60
N ILE A 38 -150.24 -6.72 -84.64
CA ILE A 38 -149.93 -7.16 -83.26
C ILE A 38 -149.59 -8.64 -83.21
N GLU A 39 -150.32 -9.48 -83.95
CA GLU A 39 -150.05 -10.93 -84.03
C GLU A 39 -148.64 -11.23 -84.56
N LYS A 40 -148.23 -10.55 -85.64
CA LYS A 40 -146.87 -10.69 -86.18
C LYS A 40 -145.77 -10.33 -85.16
N LEU A 41 -145.99 -9.30 -84.33
CA LEU A 41 -145.03 -8.88 -83.30
C LEU A 41 -144.87 -9.91 -82.17
N GLN A 42 -145.95 -10.61 -81.79
CA GLN A 42 -145.89 -11.66 -80.77
C GLN A 42 -145.12 -12.89 -81.23
N GLU A 43 -145.24 -13.29 -82.50
CA GLU A 43 -144.48 -14.40 -83.07
C GLU A 43 -142.96 -14.12 -83.06
N GLY A 44 -142.56 -12.88 -83.38
CA GLY A 44 -141.15 -12.46 -83.38
C GLY A 44 -140.50 -12.49 -81.99
N LEU A 45 -141.24 -12.13 -80.94
CA LEU A 45 -140.74 -12.17 -79.54
C LEU A 45 -140.50 -13.60 -79.06
N ARG A 46 -141.34 -14.57 -79.45
CA ARG A 46 -141.21 -15.97 -79.03
C ARG A 46 -139.94 -16.64 -79.56
N LEU A 47 -139.52 -16.29 -80.77
CA LEU A 47 -138.30 -16.82 -81.39
C LEU A 47 -137.03 -16.35 -80.66
N LEU A 48 -137.04 -15.13 -80.12
CA LEU A 48 -135.88 -14.53 -79.46
C LEU A 48 -135.61 -15.13 -78.07
N ASP A 49 -136.68 -15.44 -77.33
CA ASP A 49 -136.58 -15.98 -75.96
C ASP A 49 -136.03 -17.43 -75.92
N ASN A 50 -136.37 -18.25 -76.92
CA ASN A 50 -135.88 -19.64 -77.01
C ASN A 50 -134.37 -19.73 -77.25
N GLN A 51 -133.76 -18.81 -78.01
CA GLN A 51 -132.33 -18.85 -78.29
C GLN A 51 -131.48 -18.38 -77.09
N LEU A 52 -131.96 -17.41 -76.30
CA LEU A 52 -131.28 -16.94 -75.08
C LEU A 52 -131.13 -18.04 -74.02
N ARG A 53 -132.11 -18.94 -73.89
CA ARG A 53 -132.06 -20.06 -72.92
C ARG A 53 -130.99 -21.10 -73.26
N HIS A 54 -130.68 -21.32 -74.54
CA HIS A 54 -129.74 -22.37 -74.94
C HIS A 54 -128.29 -22.01 -74.59
N GLU A 55 -127.92 -20.74 -74.74
CA GLU A 55 -126.54 -20.29 -74.50
C GLU A 55 -126.17 -20.32 -73.01
N VAL A 56 -127.10 -19.94 -72.12
CA VAL A 56 -126.90 -19.90 -70.67
C VAL A 56 -126.67 -21.29 -70.06
N LEU A 57 -127.32 -22.34 -70.59
CA LEU A 57 -127.20 -23.70 -70.06
C LEU A 57 -125.84 -24.35 -70.38
N SER A 58 -125.13 -23.89 -71.43
CA SER A 58 -123.90 -24.55 -71.88
C SER A 58 -122.64 -24.26 -71.04
N ARG A 59 -122.62 -23.21 -70.19
CA ARG A 59 -121.39 -22.72 -69.50
C ARG A 59 -121.42 -22.65 -67.96
N HIS A 60 -122.31 -23.39 -67.29
CA HIS A 60 -122.54 -23.26 -65.83
C HIS A 60 -121.49 -23.95 -64.93
N GLU A 61 -121.02 -25.15 -65.29
CA GLU A 61 -120.15 -25.98 -64.44
C GLU A 61 -118.74 -25.40 -64.21
N ASP A 62 -118.12 -24.83 -65.26
CA ASP A 62 -116.74 -24.30 -65.17
C ASP A 62 -116.62 -23.09 -64.24
N LEU A 63 -117.69 -22.30 -64.09
CA LEU A 63 -117.74 -21.12 -63.22
C LEU A 63 -117.76 -21.47 -61.72
N LEU A 64 -118.31 -22.63 -61.33
CA LEU A 64 -118.42 -23.03 -59.93
C LEU A 64 -117.10 -23.57 -59.36
N ASN A 65 -116.29 -24.26 -60.15
CA ASN A 65 -115.02 -24.83 -59.68
C ASN A 65 -113.92 -23.78 -59.44
N GLN A 66 -113.90 -22.68 -60.19
CA GLN A 66 -112.95 -21.58 -59.94
C GLN A 66 -113.27 -20.82 -58.64
N LEU A 67 -114.55 -20.72 -58.25
CA LEU A 67 -114.98 -20.04 -57.03
C LEU A 67 -114.59 -20.79 -55.75
N SER A 68 -114.55 -22.13 -55.75
CA SER A 68 -114.24 -22.93 -54.56
C SER A 68 -112.74 -22.90 -54.19
N SER A 69 -111.86 -22.97 -55.19
CA SER A 69 -110.40 -22.92 -54.98
C SER A 69 -109.91 -21.57 -54.42
N ILE A 70 -110.50 -20.47 -54.89
CA ILE A 70 -110.23 -19.12 -54.38
C ILE A 70 -110.61 -19.01 -52.89
N ARG A 71 -111.75 -19.58 -52.50
CA ARG A 71 -112.21 -19.56 -51.11
C ARG A 71 -111.29 -20.34 -50.16
N ALA A 72 -110.73 -21.47 -50.61
CA ALA A 72 -109.80 -22.26 -49.81
C ALA A 72 -108.47 -21.51 -49.57
N ALA A 73 -107.91 -20.88 -50.60
CA ALA A 73 -106.68 -20.08 -50.47
C ALA A 73 -106.84 -18.88 -49.52
N ASP A 74 -107.99 -18.20 -49.58
CA ASP A 74 -108.29 -17.06 -48.70
C ASP A 74 -108.36 -17.47 -47.21
N SER A 75 -108.89 -18.66 -46.92
CA SER A 75 -108.94 -19.19 -45.56
C SER A 75 -107.55 -19.52 -44.98
N ALA A 76 -106.64 -20.10 -45.77
CA ALA A 76 -105.28 -20.40 -45.34
C ALA A 76 -104.45 -19.12 -45.13
N LEU A 77 -104.61 -18.11 -46.01
CA LEU A 77 -103.99 -16.80 -45.84
C LEU A 77 -104.48 -16.10 -44.57
N SER A 78 -105.76 -16.23 -44.24
CA SER A 78 -106.34 -15.67 -43.01
C SER A 78 -105.73 -16.30 -41.74
N SER A 79 -105.54 -17.63 -41.74
CA SER A 79 -104.93 -18.35 -40.61
C SER A 79 -103.43 -18.05 -40.46
N LEU A 80 -102.71 -17.92 -41.57
CA LEU A 80 -101.29 -17.56 -41.54
C LEU A 80 -101.11 -16.13 -41.03
N ARG A 81 -101.99 -15.22 -41.44
CA ARG A 81 -102.00 -13.83 -40.94
C ARG A 81 -102.25 -13.74 -39.44
N SER A 82 -103.16 -14.55 -38.88
CA SER A 82 -103.43 -14.56 -37.44
C SER A 82 -102.30 -15.22 -36.62
N SER A 83 -101.63 -16.22 -37.18
CA SER A 83 -100.47 -16.85 -36.54
C SER A 83 -99.26 -15.92 -36.51
N VAL A 84 -99.01 -15.20 -37.60
CA VAL A 84 -97.94 -14.18 -37.68
C VAL A 84 -98.21 -13.03 -36.70
N SER A 85 -99.45 -12.55 -36.58
CA SER A 85 -99.77 -11.49 -35.62
C SER A 85 -99.59 -11.94 -34.17
N SER A 86 -99.91 -13.20 -33.85
CA SER A 86 -99.71 -13.78 -32.50
C SER A 86 -98.23 -14.01 -32.16
N LEU A 87 -97.40 -14.36 -33.15
CA LEU A 87 -95.96 -14.45 -32.97
C LEU A 87 -95.34 -13.06 -32.75
N GLN A 88 -95.77 -12.07 -33.54
CA GLN A 88 -95.33 -10.67 -33.36
C GLN A 88 -95.67 -10.14 -31.97
N SER A 89 -96.87 -10.42 -31.46
CA SER A 89 -97.25 -9.98 -30.11
C SER A 89 -96.45 -10.68 -29.01
N SER A 90 -96.20 -11.98 -29.13
CA SER A 90 -95.38 -12.74 -28.18
C SER A 90 -93.93 -12.28 -28.18
N LEU A 91 -93.37 -11.97 -29.37
CA LEU A 91 -91.99 -11.49 -29.50
C LEU A 91 -91.85 -10.04 -29.01
N GLN A 92 -92.85 -9.18 -29.23
CA GLN A 92 -92.91 -7.86 -28.59
C GLN A 92 -92.98 -7.98 -27.07
N ARG A 93 -93.74 -8.94 -26.55
CA ARG A 93 -93.86 -9.19 -25.11
C ARG A 93 -92.55 -9.68 -24.49
N VAL A 94 -91.88 -10.65 -25.11
CA VAL A 94 -90.55 -11.11 -24.66
C VAL A 94 -89.52 -9.99 -24.77
N ARG A 95 -89.58 -9.18 -25.83
CA ARG A 95 -88.74 -7.98 -25.95
C ARG A 95 -89.00 -7.02 -24.78
N SER A 96 -90.24 -6.69 -24.45
CA SER A 96 -90.54 -5.82 -23.30
C SER A 96 -90.15 -6.45 -21.96
N GLU A 97 -90.36 -7.77 -21.78
CA GLU A 97 -90.05 -8.46 -20.52
C GLU A 97 -88.54 -8.69 -20.32
N LEU A 98 -87.70 -8.61 -21.37
CA LEU A 98 -86.26 -8.86 -21.27
C LEU A 98 -85.40 -7.62 -21.58
N SER A 99 -85.70 -6.88 -22.66
CA SER A 99 -84.89 -5.73 -23.09
C SER A 99 -85.05 -4.54 -22.15
N ASP A 100 -86.26 -4.30 -21.65
CA ASP A 100 -86.51 -3.15 -20.79
C ASP A 100 -85.88 -3.33 -19.40
N PRO A 101 -86.00 -4.50 -18.72
CA PRO A 101 -85.27 -4.74 -17.48
C PRO A 101 -83.76 -4.72 -17.66
N HIS A 102 -83.22 -5.29 -18.75
CA HIS A 102 -81.79 -5.23 -19.03
C HIS A 102 -81.31 -3.78 -19.19
N ARG A 103 -82.05 -2.93 -19.90
CA ARG A 103 -81.73 -1.51 -20.06
C ARG A 103 -81.76 -0.76 -18.72
N VAL A 104 -82.75 -1.05 -17.87
CA VAL A 104 -82.84 -0.47 -16.53
C VAL A 104 -81.69 -0.94 -15.64
N ILE A 105 -81.36 -2.23 -15.64
CA ILE A 105 -80.24 -2.78 -14.87
C ILE A 105 -78.93 -2.17 -15.35
N ALA A 106 -78.65 -2.11 -16.65
CA ALA A 106 -77.45 -1.48 -17.19
C ALA A 106 -77.33 -0.01 -16.76
N ALA A 107 -78.42 0.76 -16.84
CA ALA A 107 -78.44 2.14 -16.38
C ALA A 107 -78.20 2.26 -14.86
N LYS A 108 -78.78 1.36 -14.06
CA LYS A 108 -78.59 1.34 -12.60
C LYS A 108 -77.20 0.87 -12.19
N THR A 109 -76.58 -0.05 -12.92
CA THR A 109 -75.20 -0.47 -12.71
C THR A 109 -74.23 0.68 -13.01
N VAL A 110 -74.45 1.43 -14.10
CA VAL A 110 -73.67 2.64 -14.38
C VAL A 110 -73.90 3.70 -13.30
N GLN A 111 -75.15 3.91 -12.85
CA GLN A 111 -75.46 4.83 -11.76
C GLN A 111 -74.76 4.43 -10.44
N LEU A 112 -74.75 3.14 -10.11
CA LEU A 112 -74.10 2.62 -8.91
C LEU A 112 -72.58 2.74 -9.00
N SER A 113 -71.99 2.40 -10.15
CA SER A 113 -70.56 2.58 -10.43
C SER A 113 -70.16 4.03 -10.24
N ASN A 114 -70.90 4.97 -10.83
CA ASN A 114 -70.63 6.39 -10.70
C ASN A 114 -70.78 6.89 -9.26
N LEU A 115 -71.80 6.42 -8.53
CA LEU A 115 -71.98 6.76 -7.11
C LEU A 115 -70.84 6.24 -6.23
N HIS A 116 -70.36 5.02 -6.50
CA HIS A 116 -69.25 4.42 -5.79
C HIS A 116 -67.96 5.21 -6.03
N SER A 117 -67.59 5.45 -7.29
CA SER A 117 -66.41 6.28 -7.62
C SER A 117 -66.51 7.69 -7.05
N THR A 118 -67.70 8.31 -7.06
CA THR A 118 -67.90 9.63 -6.45
C THR A 118 -67.69 9.59 -4.94
N THR A 119 -68.16 8.54 -4.27
CA THR A 119 -68.02 8.38 -2.82
C THR A 119 -66.55 8.18 -2.44
N GLU A 120 -65.81 7.36 -3.19
CA GLU A 120 -64.37 7.16 -2.98
C GLU A 120 -63.60 8.46 -3.18
N LEU A 121 -63.86 9.18 -4.27
CA LEU A 121 -63.21 10.46 -4.57
C LEU A 121 -63.50 11.51 -3.48
N LEU A 122 -64.74 11.56 -2.99
CA LEU A 122 -65.14 12.48 -1.92
C LEU A 122 -64.47 12.12 -0.58
N GLN A 123 -64.40 10.83 -0.24
CA GLN A 123 -63.70 10.37 0.97
C GLN A 123 -62.21 10.69 0.93
N SER A 124 -61.55 10.43 -0.21
CA SER A 124 -60.13 10.75 -0.41
C SER A 124 -59.88 12.26 -0.38
N THR A 125 -60.77 13.07 -0.97
CA THR A 125 -60.71 14.53 -0.90
C THR A 125 -60.86 15.05 0.53
N ILE A 126 -61.81 14.51 1.31
CA ILE A 126 -61.99 14.89 2.73
C ILE A 126 -60.76 14.50 3.55
N ARG A 127 -60.18 13.32 3.30
CA ARG A 127 -58.96 12.88 4.00
C ARG A 127 -57.78 13.79 3.68
N PHE A 128 -57.58 14.14 2.40
CA PHE A 128 -56.56 15.10 1.95
C PHE A 128 -56.70 16.43 2.70
N LEU A 129 -57.89 17.04 2.71
CA LEU A 129 -58.11 18.33 3.38
C LEU A 129 -57.91 18.26 4.90
N ARG A 130 -58.30 17.15 5.54
CA ARG A 130 -58.06 16.94 6.98
C ARG A 130 -56.58 16.85 7.31
N LEU A 131 -55.78 16.16 6.49
CA LEU A 131 -54.33 16.06 6.68
C LEU A 131 -53.64 17.40 6.40
N SER A 132 -54.03 18.11 5.34
CA SER A 132 -53.51 19.46 5.07
C SER A 132 -53.83 20.43 6.21
N LYS A 133 -55.02 20.34 6.81
CA LYS A 133 -55.36 21.14 8.00
C LYS A 133 -54.48 20.79 9.19
N LYS A 134 -54.27 19.50 9.49
CA LYS A 134 -53.37 19.08 10.57
C LYS A 134 -51.94 19.57 10.37
N LEU A 135 -51.44 19.53 9.14
CA LEU A 135 -50.12 20.05 8.78
C LEU A 135 -50.06 21.56 9.03
N ARG A 136 -51.09 22.30 8.61
CA ARG A 136 -51.19 23.75 8.82
C ARG A 136 -51.25 24.11 10.30
N ASP A 137 -52.10 23.43 11.07
CA ASP A 137 -52.21 23.63 12.51
C ASP A 137 -50.85 23.39 13.21
N LEU A 138 -50.08 22.38 12.79
CA LEU A 138 -48.75 22.08 13.34
C LEU A 138 -47.70 23.13 12.97
N MET A 139 -47.81 23.73 11.78
CA MET A 139 -46.91 24.80 11.33
C MET A 139 -47.21 26.15 11.97
N ASP A 140 -48.50 26.44 12.22
CA ASP A 140 -48.95 27.73 12.77
C ASP A 140 -48.90 27.77 14.31
N SER A 141 -48.96 26.62 15.00
CA SER A 141 -49.03 26.54 16.46
C SER A 141 -47.71 26.77 17.20
N THR A 142 -46.58 26.93 16.51
CA THR A 142 -45.26 27.06 17.15
C THR A 142 -44.49 28.27 16.59
N PRO A 143 -44.38 29.38 17.33
CA PRO A 143 -43.56 30.53 16.92
C PRO A 143 -42.05 30.29 17.06
N ASP A 144 -41.62 29.30 17.86
CA ASP A 144 -40.22 28.88 17.97
C ASP A 144 -39.90 27.77 16.95
N HIS A 145 -39.12 28.11 15.92
CA HIS A 145 -38.63 27.15 14.91
C HIS A 145 -37.81 25.97 15.50
N GLU A 146 -37.31 26.09 16.74
CA GLU A 146 -36.51 25.04 17.41
C GLU A 146 -37.36 23.95 18.09
N LYS A 147 -38.66 24.18 18.34
CA LYS A 147 -39.58 23.19 18.94
C LYS A 147 -40.54 22.55 17.92
N LEU A 148 -40.44 22.95 16.66
CA LEU A 148 -41.22 22.35 15.58
C LEU A 148 -40.78 20.90 15.37
N ASP A 149 -41.74 19.97 15.49
CA ASP A 149 -41.52 18.56 15.19
C ASP A 149 -41.48 18.38 13.67
N LEU A 150 -40.32 18.73 13.07
CA LEU A 150 -40.05 18.64 11.64
C LEU A 150 -40.31 17.23 11.10
N SER A 151 -40.10 16.20 11.93
CA SER A 151 -40.33 14.80 11.56
C SER A 151 -41.82 14.52 11.35
N LYS A 152 -42.70 15.01 12.23
CA LYS A 152 -44.15 14.87 12.04
C LYS A 152 -44.68 15.68 10.86
N ALA A 153 -44.16 16.89 10.66
CA ALA A 153 -44.54 17.73 9.51
C ALA A 153 -44.19 17.04 8.18
N ALA A 154 -43.00 16.45 8.07
CA ALA A 154 -42.57 15.64 6.94
C ALA A 154 -43.47 14.43 6.68
N GLN A 155 -43.90 13.74 7.74
CA GLN A 155 -44.79 12.58 7.63
C GLN A 155 -46.17 12.97 7.07
N PHE A 156 -46.78 14.05 7.57
CA PHE A 156 -48.04 14.54 7.02
C PHE A 156 -47.90 14.98 5.57
N HIS A 157 -46.81 15.67 5.22
CA HIS A 157 -46.54 16.08 3.85
C HIS A 157 -46.45 14.87 2.90
N PHE A 158 -45.74 13.80 3.30
CA PHE A 158 -45.65 12.58 2.50
C PHE A 158 -47.01 11.88 2.35
N GLU A 159 -47.78 11.73 3.43
CA GLU A 159 -49.11 11.09 3.37
C GLU A 159 -50.07 11.86 2.44
N ILE A 160 -50.03 13.21 2.48
CA ILE A 160 -50.84 14.07 1.60
C ILE A 160 -50.50 13.83 0.12
N LEU A 161 -49.21 13.77 -0.22
CA LEU A 161 -48.76 13.53 -1.60
C LEU A 161 -49.07 12.11 -2.07
N SER A 162 -48.89 11.10 -1.22
CA SER A 162 -49.26 9.72 -1.55
C SER A 162 -50.75 9.60 -1.83
N LEU A 163 -51.61 10.20 -0.99
CA LEU A 163 -53.06 10.22 -1.22
C LEU A 163 -53.45 10.98 -2.49
N HIS A 164 -52.76 12.06 -2.83
CA HIS A 164 -53.00 12.79 -4.08
C HIS A 164 -52.71 11.91 -5.31
N ASN A 165 -51.60 11.16 -5.27
CA ASN A 165 -51.15 10.31 -6.37
C ASN A 165 -51.96 9.01 -6.49
N GLU A 166 -52.27 8.33 -5.39
CA GLU A 166 -53.01 7.05 -5.38
C GLU A 166 -54.45 7.20 -5.90
N TYR A 167 -55.10 8.32 -5.60
CA TYR A 167 -56.51 8.56 -5.95
C TYR A 167 -56.69 9.53 -7.13
N HIS A 168 -55.59 9.94 -7.80
CA HIS A 168 -55.59 10.89 -8.91
C HIS A 168 -56.49 12.11 -8.68
N LEU A 169 -56.31 12.79 -7.54
CA LEU A 169 -57.16 13.91 -7.10
C LEU A 169 -56.95 15.21 -7.91
N SER A 170 -56.21 15.15 -9.02
CA SER A 170 -55.94 16.27 -9.92
C SER A 170 -57.20 16.77 -10.62
N GLY A 171 -57.38 18.09 -10.69
CA GLY A 171 -58.53 18.73 -11.34
C GLY A 171 -59.71 19.03 -10.41
N ILE A 172 -59.55 18.79 -9.11
CA ILE A 172 -60.48 19.25 -8.07
C ILE A 172 -59.95 20.59 -7.53
N ASP A 173 -60.66 21.70 -7.80
CA ASP A 173 -60.20 23.07 -7.50
C ASP A 173 -59.70 23.26 -6.05
N VAL A 174 -60.39 22.65 -5.07
CA VAL A 174 -60.03 22.77 -3.64
C VAL A 174 -58.74 22.02 -3.32
N VAL A 175 -58.50 20.86 -3.96
CA VAL A 175 -57.27 20.09 -3.80
C VAL A 175 -56.12 20.83 -4.48
N ASP A 176 -56.32 21.32 -5.70
CA ASP A 176 -55.29 22.02 -6.46
C ASP A 176 -54.87 23.35 -5.80
N ALA A 177 -55.79 24.05 -5.12
CA ALA A 177 -55.47 25.24 -4.33
C ALA A 177 -54.60 24.91 -3.10
N GLU A 178 -54.94 23.88 -2.33
CA GLU A 178 -54.16 23.45 -1.16
C GLU A 178 -52.82 22.81 -1.57
N LEU A 179 -52.76 22.10 -2.69
CA LEU A 179 -51.55 21.46 -3.20
C LEU A 179 -50.39 22.45 -3.43
N LYS A 180 -50.71 23.69 -3.86
CA LYS A 180 -49.72 24.77 -3.99
C LYS A 180 -49.03 25.05 -2.66
N TRP A 181 -49.83 25.24 -1.60
CA TRP A 181 -49.32 25.48 -0.25
C TRP A 181 -48.55 24.27 0.30
N VAL A 182 -49.06 23.05 0.11
CA VAL A 182 -48.38 21.81 0.53
C VAL A 182 -46.99 21.71 -0.13
N THR A 183 -46.88 22.05 -1.42
CA THR A 183 -45.62 22.03 -2.17
C THR A 183 -44.61 23.05 -1.63
N GLU A 184 -45.06 24.28 -1.34
CA GLU A 184 -44.23 25.32 -0.72
C GLU A 184 -43.72 24.90 0.66
N ILE A 185 -44.58 24.29 1.47
CA ILE A 185 -44.21 23.78 2.79
C ILE A 185 -43.22 22.62 2.70
N GLY A 186 -43.39 21.74 1.71
CA GLY A 186 -42.43 20.69 1.40
C GLY A 186 -41.05 21.23 1.07
N GLN A 187 -40.95 22.35 0.35
CA GLN A 187 -39.66 23.01 0.09
C GLN A 187 -39.05 23.57 1.38
N LYS A 188 -39.84 24.24 2.21
CA LYS A 188 -39.37 24.75 3.52
C LYS A 188 -38.88 23.63 4.44
N LEU A 189 -39.60 22.51 4.52
CA LEU A 189 -39.22 21.34 5.31
C LEU A 189 -37.89 20.74 4.84
N ARG A 190 -37.66 20.64 3.53
CA ARG A 190 -36.36 20.20 2.99
C ARG A 190 -35.24 21.16 3.34
N SER A 191 -35.45 22.47 3.18
CA SER A 191 -34.45 23.49 3.52
C SER A 191 -34.09 23.46 5.00
N GLU A 192 -35.08 23.38 5.89
CA GLU A 192 -34.87 23.35 7.33
C GLU A 192 -34.27 22.01 7.81
N GLY A 193 -34.75 20.89 7.26
CA GLY A 193 -34.19 19.57 7.52
C GLY A 193 -32.72 19.47 7.09
N MET A 194 -32.35 20.05 5.94
CA MET A 194 -30.95 20.12 5.50
C MET A 194 -30.13 21.03 6.42
N ARG A 195 -30.66 22.19 6.83
CA ARG A 195 -29.98 23.11 7.75
C ARG A 195 -29.64 22.44 9.08
N VAL A 196 -30.59 21.70 9.67
CA VAL A 196 -30.40 20.94 10.91
C VAL A 196 -29.38 19.82 10.70
N LEU A 197 -29.45 19.10 9.58
CA LEU A 197 -28.52 18.03 9.25
C LEU A 197 -27.08 18.55 9.09
N GLU A 198 -26.87 19.62 8.31
CA GLU A 198 -25.55 20.22 8.08
C GLU A 198 -24.95 20.77 9.37
N LYS A 199 -25.72 21.51 10.17
CA LYS A 199 -25.28 21.98 11.49
C LYS A 199 -24.92 20.81 12.40
N GLY A 200 -25.73 19.76 12.42
CA GLY A 200 -25.45 18.56 13.22
C GLY A 200 -24.15 17.87 12.82
N LEU A 201 -23.79 17.89 11.52
CA LEU A 201 -22.54 17.32 11.03
C LEU A 201 -21.32 18.20 11.33
N GLU A 202 -21.49 19.52 11.30
CA GLU A 202 -20.44 20.48 11.69
C GLU A 202 -20.14 20.41 13.19
N ASP A 203 -21.18 20.38 14.03
CA ASP A 203 -21.08 20.34 15.49
C ASP A 203 -20.85 18.91 16.04
N LEU A 204 -20.88 17.89 15.17
CA LEU A 204 -20.85 16.46 15.54
C LEU A 204 -21.93 16.07 16.57
N ASN A 205 -23.11 16.69 16.46
CA ASN A 205 -24.26 16.46 17.31
C ASN A 205 -25.17 15.33 16.77
N GLN A 206 -25.15 14.18 17.45
CA GLN A 206 -25.94 13.00 17.06
C GLN A 206 -27.45 13.24 17.04
N ALA A 207 -27.96 14.10 17.92
CA ALA A 207 -29.40 14.37 18.01
C ALA A 207 -29.88 15.14 16.78
N ASP A 208 -29.14 16.18 16.37
CA ASP A 208 -29.48 17.02 15.22
C ASP A 208 -29.32 16.25 13.91
N VAL A 209 -28.23 15.48 13.75
CA VAL A 209 -28.05 14.59 12.58
C VAL A 209 -29.17 13.57 12.52
N GLY A 210 -29.52 12.96 13.65
CA GLY A 210 -30.66 12.05 13.73
C GLY A 210 -31.95 12.74 13.31
N ALA A 211 -32.28 13.91 13.86
CA ALA A 211 -33.49 14.65 13.57
C ALA A 211 -33.59 15.03 12.09
N GLY A 212 -32.51 15.56 11.50
CA GLY A 212 -32.44 15.87 10.08
C GLY A 212 -32.65 14.64 9.19
N LEU A 213 -31.98 13.51 9.49
CA LEU A 213 -32.17 12.26 8.74
C LEU A 213 -33.61 11.73 8.83
N GLN A 214 -34.27 11.90 9.97
CA GLN A 214 -35.66 11.46 10.15
C GLN A 214 -36.63 12.24 9.26
N VAL A 215 -36.39 13.55 9.06
CA VAL A 215 -37.18 14.38 8.15
C VAL A 215 -37.13 13.81 6.73
N PHE A 216 -35.94 13.46 6.23
CA PHE A 216 -35.78 12.91 4.88
C PHE A 216 -36.26 11.45 4.74
N TYR A 217 -36.17 10.64 5.80
CA TYR A 217 -36.81 9.32 5.84
C TYR A 217 -38.33 9.44 5.71
N ASN A 218 -38.94 10.31 6.51
CA ASN A 218 -40.40 10.51 6.49
C ASN A 218 -40.91 11.12 5.18
N MET A 219 -40.07 11.83 4.43
CA MET A 219 -40.39 12.34 3.08
C MET A 219 -40.12 11.33 1.95
N GLY A 220 -39.53 10.17 2.23
CA GLY A 220 -39.14 9.18 1.21
C GLY A 220 -37.93 9.59 0.36
N GLU A 221 -37.11 10.55 0.82
CA GLU A 221 -35.98 11.13 0.07
C GLU A 221 -34.62 10.86 0.72
N LEU A 222 -34.54 9.94 1.70
CA LEU A 222 -33.35 9.69 2.52
C LEU A 222 -32.11 9.34 1.70
N ARG A 223 -32.22 8.34 0.81
CA ARG A 223 -31.09 7.88 -0.02
C ARG A 223 -30.52 9.00 -0.88
N GLY A 224 -31.37 9.70 -1.63
CA GLY A 224 -30.96 10.82 -2.49
C GLY A 224 -30.32 11.96 -1.71
N THR A 225 -30.78 12.21 -0.48
CA THR A 225 -30.21 13.24 0.40
C THR A 225 -28.82 12.85 0.89
N VAL A 226 -28.65 11.62 1.37
CA VAL A 226 -27.33 11.13 1.84
C VAL A 226 -26.33 11.07 0.68
N ASP A 227 -26.73 10.59 -0.50
CA ASP A 227 -25.87 10.55 -1.68
C ASP A 227 -25.47 11.97 -2.15
N GLY A 228 -26.40 12.92 -2.10
CA GLY A 228 -26.15 14.33 -2.40
C GLY A 228 -25.16 14.96 -1.41
N LEU A 229 -25.29 14.64 -0.12
CA LEU A 229 -24.41 15.12 0.93
C LEU A 229 -23.00 14.53 0.79
N VAL A 230 -22.87 13.22 0.60
CA VAL A 230 -21.58 12.56 0.34
C VAL A 230 -20.92 13.14 -0.91
N SER A 231 -21.70 13.41 -1.96
CA SER A 231 -21.21 14.06 -3.19
C SER A 231 -20.73 15.50 -2.95
N LYS A 232 -21.43 16.28 -2.10
CA LYS A 232 -21.04 17.63 -1.69
C LYS A 232 -19.68 17.60 -0.96
N TYR A 233 -19.56 16.78 0.08
CA TYR A 233 -18.32 16.64 0.86
C TYR A 233 -17.15 16.10 0.01
N LYS A 234 -17.42 15.16 -0.91
CA LYS A 234 -16.45 14.69 -1.91
C LYS A 234 -15.94 15.84 -2.76
N GLY A 235 -16.85 16.67 -3.28
CA GLY A 235 -16.52 17.85 -4.08
C GLY A 235 -15.67 18.87 -3.31
N LEU A 236 -16.00 19.12 -2.04
CA LEU A 236 -15.23 20.00 -1.16
C LEU A 236 -13.79 19.50 -0.95
N GLY A 237 -13.62 18.20 -0.66
CA GLY A 237 -12.29 17.62 -0.44
C GLY A 237 -11.43 17.59 -1.70
N VAL A 238 -12.00 17.19 -2.85
CA VAL A 238 -11.31 17.24 -4.15
C VAL A 238 -10.90 18.67 -4.50
N LYS A 239 -11.78 19.65 -4.28
CA LYS A 239 -11.48 21.07 -4.50
C LYS A 239 -10.36 21.56 -3.57
N SER A 240 -10.38 21.15 -2.30
CA SER A 240 -9.32 21.48 -1.34
C SER A 240 -7.95 20.97 -1.79
N ILE A 241 -7.87 19.70 -2.17
CA ILE A 241 -6.65 19.05 -2.70
C ILE A 241 -6.13 19.82 -3.92
N ASN A 242 -7.00 20.07 -4.91
CA ASN A 242 -6.60 20.76 -6.14
C ASN A 242 -6.13 22.19 -5.86
N THR A 243 -6.82 22.90 -4.97
CA THR A 243 -6.49 24.28 -4.63
C THR A 243 -5.19 24.35 -3.83
N SER A 244 -4.94 23.42 -2.92
CA SER A 244 -3.74 23.40 -2.07
C SER A 244 -2.44 23.36 -2.87
N LEU A 245 -2.48 22.72 -4.05
CA LEU A 245 -1.34 22.49 -4.92
C LEU A 245 -1.36 23.32 -6.22
N ASP A 246 -2.25 24.32 -6.34
CA ASP A 246 -2.31 25.22 -7.49
C ASP A 246 -1.22 26.31 -7.42
N MET A 247 -0.26 26.23 -8.33
CA MET A 247 0.88 27.16 -8.44
C MET A 247 0.44 28.61 -8.69
N LYS A 248 -0.67 28.85 -9.41
CA LYS A 248 -1.14 30.22 -9.68
C LYS A 248 -1.59 30.90 -8.39
N ALA A 249 -2.23 30.15 -7.50
CA ALA A 249 -2.66 30.62 -6.19
C ALA A 249 -1.49 30.78 -5.20
N VAL A 250 -0.43 29.98 -5.32
CA VAL A 250 0.80 30.10 -4.50
C VAL A 250 1.57 31.37 -4.84
N SER A 251 1.62 31.76 -6.12
CA SER A 251 2.31 32.98 -6.57
C SER A 251 1.54 34.27 -6.24
N ALA A 252 0.20 34.24 -6.23
CA ALA A 252 -0.65 35.41 -5.97
C ALA A 252 -0.66 35.86 -4.50
N GLY A 253 -0.24 35.03 -3.56
CA GLY A 253 -0.14 35.37 -2.12
C GLY A 253 1.05 36.27 -1.76
N GLY A 254 1.95 36.54 -2.70
CA GLY A 254 3.01 37.54 -2.55
C GLY A 254 2.49 38.92 -2.92
N GLY A 255 2.15 39.74 -1.92
CA GLY A 255 1.64 41.10 -2.11
C GLY A 255 2.50 41.91 -3.09
N TYR A 256 1.91 42.27 -4.23
CA TYR A 256 2.44 43.29 -5.12
C TYR A 256 2.13 44.66 -4.51
N GLY A 257 3.17 45.37 -4.08
CA GLY A 257 3.05 46.81 -3.83
C GLY A 257 2.71 47.55 -5.13
N PRO A 258 1.93 48.65 -5.09
CA PRO A 258 1.55 49.37 -6.30
C PRO A 258 2.79 50.10 -6.86
N GLY A 259 3.29 49.67 -8.04
CA GLY A 259 4.32 50.45 -8.77
C GLY A 259 5.36 49.70 -9.60
N GLY A 260 5.36 48.37 -9.68
CA GLY A 260 6.36 47.61 -10.45
C GLY A 260 5.90 47.24 -11.86
N VAL A 261 6.54 47.81 -12.89
CA VAL A 261 6.33 47.46 -14.31
C VAL A 261 6.62 45.97 -14.55
N GLN A 262 5.62 45.24 -15.05
CA GLN A 262 5.73 43.84 -15.44
C GLN A 262 6.61 43.68 -16.69
N ARG A 263 7.74 42.98 -16.56
CA ARG A 263 8.36 42.27 -17.68
C ARG A 263 8.03 40.78 -17.54
N SER A 264 7.23 40.30 -18.48
CA SER A 264 6.90 38.89 -18.70
C SER A 264 8.17 38.05 -18.88
N GLY A 265 8.28 36.91 -18.19
CA GLY A 265 9.21 35.85 -18.61
C GLY A 265 9.75 34.91 -17.53
N THR A 266 10.18 35.42 -16.36
CA THR A 266 10.86 34.58 -15.36
C THR A 266 10.68 35.12 -13.94
N PRO A 267 10.23 34.31 -12.96
CA PRO A 267 10.18 34.77 -11.58
C PRO A 267 11.60 34.89 -11.01
N GLN A 268 11.99 36.09 -10.58
CA GLN A 268 13.22 36.33 -9.82
C GLN A 268 13.17 35.55 -8.48
N LEU A 269 14.23 34.78 -8.22
CA LEU A 269 14.41 33.84 -7.10
C LEU A 269 14.36 34.45 -5.66
N GLY A 270 14.10 35.76 -5.51
CA GLY A 270 14.00 36.42 -4.20
C GLY A 270 12.70 36.12 -3.42
N GLY A 271 11.69 35.52 -4.06
CA GLY A 271 10.39 35.17 -3.45
C GLY A 271 10.25 33.72 -2.96
N SER A 272 11.29 32.89 -3.09
CA SER A 272 11.18 31.43 -2.94
C SER A 272 10.81 30.97 -1.52
N ALA A 273 11.36 31.59 -0.46
CA ALA A 273 11.08 31.18 0.92
C ALA A 273 9.63 31.47 1.36
N LYS A 274 9.09 32.64 1.01
CA LYS A 274 7.68 32.98 1.30
C LYS A 274 6.72 32.08 0.51
N ALA A 275 7.04 31.76 -0.74
CA ALA A 275 6.26 30.82 -1.54
C ALA A 275 6.31 29.39 -0.96
N LYS A 276 7.47 28.95 -0.43
CA LYS A 276 7.62 27.65 0.26
C LYS A 276 6.74 27.60 1.50
N GLU A 277 6.75 28.64 2.33
CA GLU A 277 5.90 28.71 3.52
C GLU A 277 4.41 28.73 3.15
N ALA A 278 4.02 29.53 2.15
CA ALA A 278 2.63 29.56 1.67
C ALA A 278 2.15 28.18 1.17
N LEU A 279 3.02 27.41 0.49
CA LEU A 279 2.71 26.04 0.07
C LEU A 279 2.48 25.11 1.28
N TRP A 280 3.33 25.17 2.31
CA TRP A 280 3.17 24.37 3.52
C TRP A 280 1.90 24.73 4.31
N GLN A 281 1.57 26.02 4.42
CA GLN A 281 0.34 26.47 5.07
C GLN A 281 -0.90 25.95 4.32
N ARG A 282 -0.92 26.05 2.99
CA ARG A 282 -2.01 25.52 2.16
C ARG A 282 -2.16 24.00 2.29
N MET A 283 -1.03 23.27 2.34
CA MET A 283 -1.05 21.82 2.58
C MET A 283 -1.61 21.50 3.97
N SER A 284 -1.25 22.28 5.00
CA SER A 284 -1.77 22.09 6.35
C SER A 284 -3.29 22.31 6.41
N SER A 285 -3.78 23.41 5.81
CA SER A 285 -5.22 23.67 5.70
C SER A 285 -5.96 22.59 4.89
N CYS A 286 -5.31 22.00 3.88
CA CYS A 286 -5.85 20.86 3.15
C CYS A 286 -6.02 19.64 4.08
N MET A 287 -5.00 19.29 4.87
CA MET A 287 -5.09 18.19 5.85
C MET A 287 -6.22 18.43 6.87
N ASP A 288 -6.37 19.64 7.38
CA ASP A 288 -7.46 19.98 8.31
C ASP A 288 -8.85 19.85 7.67
N GLN A 289 -8.99 20.26 6.40
CA GLN A 289 -10.25 20.09 5.67
C GLN A 289 -10.54 18.61 5.39
N LEU A 290 -9.55 17.81 5.01
CA LEU A 290 -9.73 16.37 4.82
C LEU A 290 -10.12 15.68 6.12
N HIS A 291 -9.51 16.04 7.25
CA HIS A 291 -9.90 15.56 8.58
C HIS A 291 -11.37 15.86 8.88
N SER A 292 -11.79 17.12 8.76
CA SER A 292 -13.17 17.56 9.00
C SER A 292 -14.17 16.81 8.12
N ILE A 293 -13.88 16.65 6.82
CA ILE A 293 -14.75 15.95 5.87
C ILE A 293 -14.92 14.47 6.24
N VAL A 294 -13.83 13.76 6.52
CA VAL A 294 -13.87 12.33 6.83
C VAL A 294 -14.58 12.08 8.16
N VAL A 295 -14.32 12.91 9.18
CA VAL A 295 -14.99 12.81 10.48
C VAL A 295 -16.49 13.10 10.37
N ALA A 296 -16.90 14.10 9.58
CA ALA A 296 -18.32 14.41 9.35
C ALA A 296 -19.06 13.23 8.68
N ILE A 297 -18.48 12.61 7.64
CA ILE A 297 -19.11 11.46 6.96
C ILE A 297 -19.11 10.21 7.84
N TRP A 298 -18.04 9.99 8.60
CA TRP A 298 -18.04 8.91 9.59
C TRP A 298 -19.13 9.13 10.65
N HIS A 299 -19.32 10.37 11.11
CA HIS A 299 -20.38 10.72 12.05
C HIS A 299 -21.78 10.47 11.45
N LEU A 300 -21.98 10.83 10.18
CA LEU A 300 -23.21 10.51 9.43
C LEU A 300 -23.47 8.99 9.39
N GLN A 301 -22.46 8.20 9.00
CA GLN A 301 -22.56 6.74 8.95
C GLN A 301 -22.81 6.13 10.34
N ARG A 302 -22.18 6.68 11.38
CA ARG A 302 -22.40 6.29 12.77
C ARG A 302 -23.85 6.52 13.21
N VAL A 303 -24.46 7.65 12.84
CA VAL A 303 -25.86 7.92 13.20
C VAL A 303 -26.81 7.02 12.39
N LEU A 304 -26.57 6.86 11.09
CA LEU A 304 -27.34 5.96 10.23
C LEU A 304 -27.32 4.50 10.72
N SER A 305 -26.17 4.00 11.18
CA SER A 305 -26.01 2.63 11.69
C SER A 305 -26.65 2.38 13.06
N LYS A 306 -26.99 3.43 13.81
CA LYS A 306 -27.60 3.31 15.15
C LYS A 306 -29.07 3.66 15.19
N LYS A 307 -29.52 4.57 14.32
CA LYS A 307 -30.86 5.12 14.39
C LYS A 307 -31.86 4.26 13.60
N ARG A 308 -32.90 3.82 14.31
CA ARG A 308 -34.06 3.12 13.76
C ARG A 308 -35.25 4.06 13.71
N ASP A 309 -36.11 3.87 12.73
CA ASP A 309 -37.38 4.56 12.70
C ASP A 309 -38.25 4.18 13.92
N PRO A 310 -38.88 5.15 14.61
CA PRO A 310 -39.72 4.86 15.77
C PRO A 310 -40.96 4.00 15.48
N PHE A 311 -41.45 3.98 14.24
CA PHE A 311 -42.69 3.30 13.86
C PHE A 311 -42.45 2.02 13.06
N THR A 312 -41.59 2.06 12.04
CA THR A 312 -41.29 0.92 11.17
C THR A 312 -40.19 0.03 11.74
N HIS A 313 -39.42 0.51 12.72
CA HIS A 313 -38.24 -0.14 13.29
C HIS A 313 -37.12 -0.47 12.27
N VAL A 314 -37.24 0.01 11.03
CA VAL A 314 -36.23 -0.14 9.97
C VAL A 314 -35.00 0.67 10.33
N LEU A 315 -33.82 0.10 10.09
CA LEU A 315 -32.56 0.80 10.27
C LEU A 315 -32.37 1.79 9.12
N LEU A 316 -32.10 3.07 9.43
CA LEU A 316 -31.92 4.09 8.38
C LEU A 316 -30.77 3.75 7.41
N LEU A 317 -29.76 3.01 7.88
CA LEU A 317 -28.67 2.54 7.02
C LEU A 317 -29.13 1.54 5.94
N GLU A 318 -30.06 0.63 6.27
CA GLU A 318 -30.57 -0.39 5.33
C GLU A 318 -31.39 0.25 4.20
N GLU A 319 -32.03 1.40 4.46
CA GLU A 319 -32.73 2.18 3.43
C GLU A 319 -31.74 2.86 2.46
N VAL A 320 -30.64 3.38 3.01
CA VAL A 320 -29.62 4.15 2.27
C VAL A 320 -28.67 3.25 1.48
N MET A 321 -28.37 2.05 1.97
CA MET A 321 -27.35 1.16 1.39
C MET A 321 -27.97 -0.16 0.91
N GLN A 322 -27.55 -0.66 -0.25
CA GLN A 322 -27.84 -2.03 -0.69
C GLN A 322 -26.71 -2.97 -0.24
N ASP A 323 -26.95 -4.29 -0.22
CA ASP A 323 -26.01 -5.26 0.36
C ASP A 323 -24.60 -5.28 -0.28
N ASP A 324 -24.46 -4.82 -1.53
CA ASP A 324 -23.18 -4.73 -2.26
C ASP A 324 -22.50 -3.34 -2.20
N ASP A 325 -23.11 -2.37 -1.54
CA ASP A 325 -22.62 -0.99 -1.50
C ASP A 325 -21.45 -0.82 -0.51
N PRO A 326 -20.27 -0.30 -0.92
CA PRO A 326 -19.21 0.01 0.04
C PRO A 326 -19.66 1.09 1.02
N MET A 327 -19.19 1.00 2.27
CA MET A 327 -19.47 1.98 3.33
C MET A 327 -19.20 3.43 2.89
N LEU A 328 -20.00 4.38 3.39
CA LEU A 328 -19.89 5.80 3.02
C LEU A 328 -18.49 6.37 3.29
N THR A 329 -17.89 5.95 4.41
CA THR A 329 -16.50 6.32 4.78
C THR A 329 -15.46 5.78 3.81
N VAL A 330 -15.67 4.58 3.27
CA VAL A 330 -14.77 3.98 2.27
C VAL A 330 -14.89 4.73 0.94
N ARG A 331 -16.13 5.00 0.48
CA ARG A 331 -16.39 5.74 -0.77
C ARG A 331 -15.74 7.13 -0.79
N ILE A 332 -15.87 7.87 0.32
CA ILE A 332 -15.26 9.21 0.42
C ILE A 332 -13.74 9.09 0.46
N TRP A 333 -13.19 8.17 1.26
CA TRP A 333 -11.75 8.03 1.43
C TRP A 333 -11.07 7.66 0.11
N GLU A 334 -11.58 6.68 -0.62
CA GLU A 334 -11.06 6.29 -1.93
C GLU A 334 -11.07 7.45 -2.92
N ALA A 335 -12.14 8.26 -2.93
CA ALA A 335 -12.22 9.44 -3.78
C ALA A 335 -11.17 10.50 -3.42
N LEU A 336 -10.96 10.75 -2.12
CA LEU A 336 -9.98 11.72 -1.62
C LEU A 336 -8.56 11.25 -1.89
N VAL A 337 -8.23 10.00 -1.58
CA VAL A 337 -6.90 9.41 -1.84
C VAL A 337 -6.60 9.37 -3.33
N LYS A 338 -7.57 8.98 -4.17
CA LYS A 338 -7.39 9.00 -5.64
C LYS A 338 -7.11 10.41 -6.17
N SER A 339 -7.84 11.40 -5.68
CA SER A 339 -7.62 12.80 -6.05
C SER A 339 -6.26 13.31 -5.55
N PHE A 340 -5.89 12.97 -4.31
CA PHE A 340 -4.62 13.36 -3.71
C PHE A 340 -3.45 12.74 -4.45
N ALA A 341 -3.47 11.43 -4.71
CA ALA A 341 -2.46 10.72 -5.47
C ALA A 341 -2.31 11.26 -6.90
N SER A 342 -3.43 11.54 -7.59
CA SER A 342 -3.40 12.16 -8.91
C SER A 342 -2.72 13.54 -8.88
N GLN A 343 -3.05 14.36 -7.88
CA GLN A 343 -2.51 15.71 -7.76
C GLN A 343 -1.03 15.70 -7.34
N MET A 344 -0.63 14.83 -6.41
CA MET A 344 0.78 14.63 -6.02
C MET A 344 1.61 14.14 -7.20
N LYS A 345 1.11 13.18 -7.98
CA LYS A 345 1.78 12.70 -9.18
C LYS A 345 1.90 13.79 -10.26
N SER A 346 0.83 14.54 -10.51
CA SER A 346 0.81 15.62 -11.49
C SER A 346 1.78 16.75 -11.12
N THR A 347 1.80 17.16 -9.85
CA THR A 347 2.67 18.25 -9.38
C THR A 347 4.14 17.83 -9.33
N PHE A 348 4.43 16.56 -9.00
CA PHE A 348 5.78 16.01 -9.03
C PHE A 348 6.40 16.07 -10.44
N THR A 349 5.62 15.89 -11.50
CA THR A 349 6.11 15.94 -12.88
C THR A 349 6.05 17.34 -13.49
N ALA A 350 5.01 18.11 -13.20
CA ALA A 350 4.77 19.41 -13.83
C ALA A 350 5.49 20.58 -13.14
N SER A 351 5.81 20.49 -11.84
CA SER A 351 6.37 21.59 -11.07
C SER A 351 7.70 21.23 -10.40
N SER A 352 8.80 21.79 -10.90
CA SER A 352 10.11 21.67 -10.26
C SER A 352 10.15 22.30 -8.86
N PHE A 353 9.46 23.42 -8.64
CA PHE A 353 9.40 24.10 -7.34
C PHE A 353 8.72 23.24 -6.27
N VAL A 354 7.54 22.67 -6.57
CA VAL A 354 6.82 21.79 -5.61
C VAL A 354 7.63 20.52 -5.39
N LYS A 355 8.15 19.92 -6.47
CA LYS A 355 9.03 18.75 -6.40
C LYS A 355 10.19 19.00 -5.45
N GLU A 356 10.96 20.08 -5.64
CA GLU A 356 12.13 20.39 -4.80
C GLU A 356 11.72 20.67 -3.35
N THR A 357 10.65 21.45 -3.13
CA THR A 357 10.19 21.82 -1.79
C THR A 357 9.73 20.62 -0.97
N PHE A 358 8.93 19.73 -1.54
CA PHE A 358 8.48 18.52 -0.86
C PHE A 358 9.54 17.42 -0.82
N THR A 359 10.47 17.36 -1.77
CA THR A 359 11.61 16.43 -1.69
C THR A 359 12.51 16.82 -0.54
N THR A 360 12.90 18.10 -0.43
CA THR A 360 13.77 18.59 0.66
C THR A 360 13.08 18.57 2.02
N GLY A 361 11.76 18.82 2.06
CA GLY A 361 10.94 18.76 3.27
C GLY A 361 10.14 17.48 3.41
N TYR A 362 10.57 16.36 2.82
CA TYR A 362 9.81 15.10 2.86
C TYR A 362 9.49 14.62 4.29
N PRO A 363 10.40 14.67 5.28
CA PRO A 363 10.07 14.28 6.65
C PRO A 363 8.89 15.08 7.25
N LYS A 364 8.81 16.38 6.91
CA LYS A 364 7.69 17.25 7.31
C LYS A 364 6.39 16.84 6.62
N LEU A 365 6.44 16.53 5.32
CA LEU A 365 5.26 16.08 4.56
C LEU A 365 4.72 14.75 5.10
N LEU A 366 5.61 13.79 5.37
CA LEU A 366 5.23 12.49 5.95
C LEU A 366 4.56 12.69 7.31
N SER A 367 5.20 13.44 8.21
CA SER A 367 4.65 13.76 9.54
C SER A 367 3.26 14.43 9.46
N MET A 368 3.04 15.33 8.51
CA MET A 368 1.72 15.96 8.32
C MET A 368 0.64 14.95 7.91
N ILE A 369 0.97 13.99 7.03
CA ILE A 369 0.03 12.95 6.59
C ILE A 369 -0.20 11.95 7.72
N GLU A 370 0.83 11.51 8.42
CA GLU A 370 0.68 10.61 9.57
C GLU A 370 -0.17 11.25 10.66
N ASN A 371 0.05 12.53 10.97
CA ASN A 371 -0.76 13.27 11.93
C ASN A 371 -2.24 13.34 11.50
N LEU A 372 -2.53 13.56 10.21
CA LEU A 372 -3.89 13.48 9.68
C LEU A 372 -4.50 12.10 9.92
N LEU A 373 -3.78 11.03 9.56
CA LEU A 373 -4.27 9.65 9.68
C LEU A 373 -4.48 9.25 11.14
N GLU A 374 -3.59 9.66 12.04
CA GLU A 374 -3.70 9.45 13.49
C GLU A 374 -4.88 10.23 14.08
N ARG A 375 -5.04 11.51 13.72
CA ARG A 375 -6.19 12.33 14.15
C ARG A 375 -7.51 11.70 13.73
N ILE A 376 -7.64 11.28 12.47
CA ILE A 376 -8.86 10.60 11.99
C ILE A 376 -9.07 9.30 12.77
N SER A 377 -8.03 8.50 12.95
CA SER A 377 -8.15 7.22 13.68
C SER A 377 -8.61 7.44 15.12
N ARG A 378 -8.02 8.41 15.82
CA ARG A 378 -8.34 8.73 17.21
C ARG A 378 -9.76 9.27 17.36
N ASP A 379 -10.15 10.20 16.49
CA ASP A 379 -11.46 10.88 16.62
C ASP A 379 -12.62 9.99 16.14
N THR A 380 -12.33 8.89 15.43
CA THR A 380 -13.31 7.91 14.95
C THR A 380 -13.27 6.56 15.69
N ASP A 381 -12.39 6.42 16.70
CA ASP A 381 -12.33 5.25 17.56
C ASP A 381 -13.44 5.28 18.62
N VAL A 382 -14.64 4.82 18.24
CA VAL A 382 -15.79 4.75 19.12
C VAL A 382 -16.30 3.31 19.21
N LYS A 383 -16.42 2.82 20.45
CA LYS A 383 -16.91 1.46 20.74
C LYS A 383 -18.20 1.14 19.99
N GLY A 384 -18.19 0.01 19.29
CA GLY A 384 -19.34 -0.52 18.56
C GLY A 384 -19.57 0.07 17.17
N VAL A 385 -18.66 0.90 16.65
CA VAL A 385 -18.67 1.39 15.26
C VAL A 385 -17.27 1.21 14.68
N PRO A 386 -17.10 0.70 13.44
CA PRO A 386 -15.78 0.60 12.84
C PRO A 386 -15.14 2.00 12.71
N PRO A 387 -13.82 2.12 12.92
CA PRO A 387 -13.08 3.35 12.63
C PRO A 387 -13.26 3.77 11.17
N ALA A 388 -13.08 5.06 10.89
CA ALA A 388 -13.22 5.56 9.52
C ALA A 388 -12.16 4.99 8.56
N LEU A 389 -10.98 4.62 9.08
CA LEU A 389 -9.83 4.16 8.31
C LEU A 389 -9.37 2.78 8.76
N THR A 390 -9.13 1.90 7.79
CA THR A 390 -8.40 0.64 7.99
C THR A 390 -6.88 0.85 7.84
N SER A 391 -6.07 -0.17 8.14
CA SER A 391 -4.61 -0.08 7.93
C SER A 391 -4.27 0.11 6.45
N GLU A 392 -4.96 -0.62 5.57
CA GLU A 392 -4.76 -0.54 4.11
C GLU A 392 -5.12 0.84 3.59
N ALA A 393 -6.18 1.45 4.12
CA ALA A 393 -6.60 2.80 3.77
C ALA A 393 -5.54 3.86 4.11
N LYS A 394 -4.82 3.68 5.23
CA LYS A 394 -3.69 4.54 5.62
C LYS A 394 -2.52 4.38 4.66
N ASP A 395 -2.17 3.14 4.34
CA ASP A 395 -1.05 2.83 3.44
C ASP A 395 -1.26 3.43 2.04
N GLN A 396 -2.50 3.42 1.51
CA GLN A 396 -2.81 4.04 0.21
C GLN A 396 -2.49 5.55 0.18
N MET A 397 -2.73 6.27 1.28
CA MET A 397 -2.41 7.70 1.39
C MET A 397 -0.90 7.93 1.47
N ILE A 398 -0.16 7.07 2.17
CA ILE A 398 1.31 7.13 2.26
C ILE A 398 1.94 6.80 0.90
N SER A 399 1.41 5.81 0.17
CA SER A 399 1.86 5.47 -1.18
C SER A 399 1.71 6.64 -2.18
N ALA A 400 0.74 7.53 -1.96
CA ALA A 400 0.57 8.72 -2.80
C ALA A 400 1.79 9.68 -2.78
N ILE A 401 2.61 9.63 -1.72
CA ILE A 401 3.82 10.47 -1.56
C ILE A 401 5.14 9.73 -1.78
N GLU A 402 5.09 8.43 -2.12
CA GLU A 402 6.26 7.60 -2.41
C GLU A 402 7.21 8.18 -3.49
N PRO A 403 6.74 8.86 -4.56
CA PRO A 403 7.65 9.51 -5.51
C PRO A 403 8.56 10.56 -4.86
N PHE A 404 8.06 11.30 -3.87
CA PHE A 404 8.85 12.28 -3.11
C PHE A 404 9.81 11.59 -2.15
N GLN A 405 9.42 10.45 -1.55
CA GLN A 405 10.29 9.62 -0.73
C GLN A 405 11.50 9.14 -1.53
N THR A 406 11.27 8.56 -2.69
CA THR A 406 12.31 8.06 -3.58
C THR A 406 13.25 9.19 -4.02
N ALA A 407 12.69 10.36 -4.35
CA ALA A 407 13.49 11.54 -4.68
C ALA A 407 14.32 12.06 -3.48
N PHE A 408 13.77 12.01 -2.28
CA PHE A 408 14.45 12.42 -1.05
C PHE A 408 15.62 11.50 -0.73
N LEU A 409 15.41 10.18 -0.79
CA LEU A 409 16.46 9.18 -0.59
C LEU A 409 17.58 9.32 -1.64
N ALA A 410 17.22 9.52 -2.91
CA ALA A 410 18.18 9.78 -3.97
C ALA A 410 18.99 11.06 -3.73
N LEU A 411 18.35 12.12 -3.21
CA LEU A 411 19.03 13.37 -2.84
C LEU A 411 19.95 13.18 -1.63
N CYS A 412 19.57 12.39 -0.63
CA CYS A 412 20.43 12.04 0.50
C CYS A 412 21.69 11.32 0.02
N LEU A 413 21.51 10.29 -0.81
CA LEU A 413 22.61 9.53 -1.39
C LEU A 413 23.50 10.43 -2.26
N SER A 414 22.92 11.29 -3.11
CA SER A 414 23.70 12.16 -4.00
C SER A 414 24.54 13.16 -3.22
N ARG A 415 23.95 13.85 -2.23
CA ARG A 415 24.67 14.81 -1.38
C ARG A 415 25.86 14.18 -0.66
N LEU A 416 25.67 13.00 -0.09
CA LEU A 416 26.74 12.26 0.58
C LEU A 416 27.79 11.77 -0.42
N SER A 417 27.36 11.21 -1.55
CA SER A 417 28.27 10.67 -2.58
C SER A 417 29.10 11.79 -3.24
N ASP A 418 28.50 12.94 -3.55
CA ASP A 418 29.18 14.10 -4.11
C ASP A 418 30.21 14.64 -3.12
N LEU A 419 29.86 14.70 -1.83
CA LEU A 419 30.79 15.09 -0.76
C LEU A 419 31.98 14.11 -0.69
N VAL A 420 31.72 12.80 -0.69
CA VAL A 420 32.77 11.76 -0.72
C VAL A 420 33.67 11.92 -1.97
N ASN A 421 33.09 12.10 -3.15
CA ASN A 421 33.83 12.28 -4.40
C ASN A 421 34.67 13.56 -4.40
N SER A 422 34.21 14.61 -3.73
CA SER A 422 34.96 15.86 -3.57
C SER A 422 36.17 15.72 -2.63
N VAL A 423 36.01 14.94 -1.57
CA VAL A 423 37.07 14.69 -0.57
C VAL A 423 38.07 13.65 -1.06
N PHE A 424 37.62 12.65 -1.82
CA PHE A 424 38.42 11.58 -2.40
C PHE A 424 38.31 11.56 -3.94
N PRO A 425 38.93 12.53 -4.64
CA PRO A 425 38.86 12.62 -6.09
C PRO A 425 39.64 11.48 -6.76
N MET A 426 39.05 10.85 -7.79
CA MET A 426 39.73 9.81 -8.59
C MET A 426 40.85 10.33 -9.47
N SER A 427 40.79 11.61 -9.85
CA SER A 427 41.76 12.26 -10.75
C SER A 427 43.13 12.48 -10.12
N SER A 428 43.25 12.42 -8.78
CA SER A 428 44.52 12.60 -8.09
C SER A 428 44.67 11.63 -6.91
N ARG A 429 45.68 10.74 -6.99
CA ARG A 429 46.03 9.80 -5.90
C ARG A 429 46.95 10.40 -4.82
N GLY A 430 47.24 11.70 -4.93
CA GLY A 430 48.25 12.40 -4.15
C GLY A 430 47.71 13.36 -3.09
N SER A 431 46.42 13.68 -3.10
CA SER A 431 45.83 14.58 -2.10
C SER A 431 45.44 13.81 -0.85
N ILE A 432 45.91 14.29 0.31
CA ILE A 432 45.53 13.75 1.61
C ILE A 432 44.30 14.55 2.07
N PRO A 433 43.15 13.91 2.37
CA PRO A 433 42.02 14.59 2.99
C PRO A 433 42.47 15.29 4.28
N SER A 434 41.93 16.48 4.54
CA SER A 434 42.19 17.17 5.80
C SER A 434 41.21 16.67 6.86
N LYS A 435 41.53 16.86 8.13
CA LYS A 435 40.60 16.56 9.23
C LYS A 435 39.25 17.29 9.08
N GLU A 436 39.27 18.52 8.55
CA GLU A 436 38.07 19.31 8.26
C GLU A 436 37.21 18.72 7.13
N HIS A 437 37.83 18.07 6.14
CA HIS A 437 37.10 17.36 5.10
C HIS A 437 36.34 16.15 5.69
N ILE A 438 36.99 15.41 6.59
CA ILE A 438 36.40 14.25 7.25
C ILE A 438 35.30 14.65 8.23
N SER A 439 35.51 15.72 9.01
CA SER A 439 34.48 16.23 9.91
C SER A 439 33.24 16.69 9.15
N ARG A 440 33.39 17.26 7.94
CA ARG A 440 32.26 17.60 7.07
C ARG A 440 31.44 16.38 6.66
N ILE A 441 32.08 15.26 6.33
CA ILE A 441 31.37 14.00 6.01
C ILE A 441 30.58 13.52 7.23
N ILE A 442 31.22 13.49 8.41
CA ILE A 442 30.60 13.01 9.66
C ILE A 442 29.42 13.91 10.05
N SER A 443 29.60 15.23 10.05
CA SER A 443 28.53 16.19 10.34
C SER A 443 27.39 16.05 9.35
N ARG A 444 27.68 15.82 8.07
CA ARG A 444 26.61 15.62 7.07
C ARG A 444 25.81 14.35 7.34
N ILE A 445 26.48 13.23 7.66
CA ILE A 445 25.80 11.98 8.06
C ILE A 445 24.92 12.23 9.29
N GLN A 446 25.42 12.96 10.27
CA GLN A 446 24.66 13.32 11.47
C GLN A 446 23.41 14.16 11.12
N GLU A 447 23.53 15.19 10.28
CA GLU A 447 22.40 16.02 9.83
C GLU A 447 21.33 15.19 9.10
N GLU A 448 21.72 14.24 8.24
CA GLU A 448 20.76 13.37 7.55
C GLU A 448 19.98 12.49 8.55
N ILE A 449 20.64 11.93 9.57
CA ILE A 449 20.01 11.11 10.62
C ILE A 449 19.08 11.97 11.48
N GLU A 450 19.54 13.13 11.96
CA GLU A 450 18.76 14.04 12.81
C GLU A 450 17.48 14.52 12.10
N SER A 451 17.53 14.69 10.77
CA SER A 451 16.37 15.15 9.99
C SER A 451 15.20 14.15 9.94
N VAL A 452 15.44 12.87 10.26
CA VAL A 452 14.44 11.79 10.15
C VAL A 452 14.19 11.03 11.45
N GLN A 453 14.91 11.35 12.53
CA GLN A 453 14.92 10.59 13.78
C GLN A 453 13.54 10.40 14.45
N LEU A 454 12.56 11.24 14.10
CA LEU A 454 11.18 11.13 14.60
C LEU A 454 10.41 9.95 14.00
N ASP A 455 10.81 9.46 12.82
CA ASP A 455 10.18 8.35 12.12
C ASP A 455 11.15 7.17 11.98
N ALA A 456 10.80 6.03 12.57
CA ALA A 456 11.64 4.84 12.56
C ALA A 456 11.82 4.23 11.15
N ARG A 457 10.76 4.19 10.34
CA ARG A 457 10.80 3.61 8.99
C ARG A 457 11.64 4.47 8.06
N LEU A 458 11.45 5.79 8.09
CA LEU A 458 12.22 6.72 7.29
C LEU A 458 13.69 6.75 7.74
N THR A 459 13.96 6.68 9.05
CA THR A 459 15.32 6.54 9.58
C THR A 459 16.02 5.32 8.97
N LEU A 460 15.38 4.14 8.97
CA LEU A 460 15.98 2.93 8.38
C LEU A 460 16.28 3.08 6.89
N LEU A 461 15.39 3.72 6.13
CA LEU A 461 15.61 3.96 4.70
C LEU A 461 16.79 4.92 4.45
N VAL A 462 16.93 5.99 5.25
CA VAL A 462 18.08 6.89 5.16
C VAL A 462 19.38 6.19 5.56
N LEU A 463 19.35 5.33 6.58
CA LEU A 463 20.52 4.54 6.98
C LEU A 463 21.00 3.61 5.86
N HIS A 464 20.10 3.03 5.06
CA HIS A 464 20.49 2.27 3.88
C HIS A 464 21.20 3.12 2.82
N GLU A 465 20.79 4.37 2.62
CA GLU A 465 21.50 5.29 1.72
C GLU A 465 22.85 5.74 2.28
N ILE A 466 22.94 5.98 3.59
CA ILE A 466 24.22 6.24 4.28
C ILE A 466 25.16 5.03 4.13
N ASN A 467 24.65 3.81 4.27
CA ASN A 467 25.43 2.58 4.08
C ASN A 467 26.11 2.54 2.70
N LYS A 468 25.36 2.86 1.63
CA LYS A 468 25.91 2.95 0.27
C LYS A 468 26.99 4.02 0.15
N ALA A 469 26.79 5.19 0.75
CA ALA A 469 27.77 6.27 0.74
C ALA A 469 29.05 5.91 1.52
N LEU A 470 28.95 5.17 2.63
CA LEU A 470 30.08 4.67 3.40
C LEU A 470 30.87 3.57 2.65
N LEU A 471 30.19 2.70 1.90
CA LEU A 471 30.85 1.75 1.01
C LEU A 471 31.61 2.47 -0.10
N LEU A 472 31.00 3.49 -0.72
CA LEU A 472 31.69 4.35 -1.70
C LEU A 472 32.91 5.03 -1.07
N LEU A 473 32.79 5.57 0.15
CA LEU A 473 33.91 6.16 0.88
C LEU A 473 35.05 5.15 1.07
N SER A 474 34.71 3.90 1.42
CA SER A 474 35.69 2.82 1.57
C SER A 474 36.42 2.53 0.27
N GLU A 475 35.70 2.36 -0.84
CA GLU A 475 36.25 2.12 -2.17
C GLU A 475 37.19 3.26 -2.60
N ARG A 476 36.77 4.52 -2.37
CA ARG A 476 37.60 5.68 -2.73
C ARG A 476 38.83 5.82 -1.84
N ALA A 477 38.72 5.49 -0.56
CA ALA A 477 39.86 5.49 0.34
C ALA A 477 40.86 4.37 0.00
N GLU A 478 40.37 3.19 -0.36
CA GLU A 478 41.21 2.06 -0.80
C GLU A 478 42.02 2.43 -2.05
N TYR A 479 41.40 3.08 -3.03
CA TYR A 479 42.07 3.57 -4.24
C TYR A 479 43.20 4.58 -3.95
N GLN A 480 43.17 5.25 -2.80
CA GLN A 480 44.19 6.22 -2.37
C GLN A 480 45.36 5.57 -1.63
N ILE A 481 45.27 4.29 -1.22
CA ILE A 481 46.34 3.61 -0.50
C ILE A 481 47.57 3.46 -1.38
N SER A 482 48.73 3.87 -0.85
CA SER A 482 50.02 3.60 -1.49
C SER A 482 50.49 2.19 -1.15
N ALA A 483 50.65 1.34 -2.17
CA ALA A 483 51.12 -0.06 -2.02
C ALA A 483 52.55 -0.33 -2.53
N GLY A 484 53.24 0.71 -3.04
CA GLY A 484 54.59 0.60 -3.59
C GLY A 484 55.68 0.31 -2.55
N PRO A 485 56.95 0.10 -2.97
CA PRO A 485 58.06 -0.22 -2.08
C PRO A 485 58.31 0.85 -1.02
N GLU A 486 58.11 2.13 -1.36
CA GLU A 486 58.22 3.27 -0.43
C GLU A 486 57.23 3.20 0.75
N ALA A 487 56.09 2.50 0.58
CA ALA A 487 55.12 2.31 1.66
C ALA A 487 55.58 1.26 2.68
N ARG A 488 56.41 0.30 2.25
CA ARG A 488 56.89 -0.83 3.06
C ARG A 488 58.25 -0.58 3.70
N GLN A 489 58.89 0.55 3.40
CA GLN A 489 60.23 0.87 3.89
C GLN A 489 60.25 1.03 5.42
N VAL A 490 61.07 0.25 6.10
CA VAL A 490 61.23 0.30 7.57
C VAL A 490 62.59 0.85 8.02
N THR A 491 63.38 1.35 7.07
CA THR A 491 64.71 1.94 7.30
C THR A 491 64.68 3.43 6.98
N GLY A 492 65.11 4.28 7.92
CA GLY A 492 65.19 5.72 7.68
C GLY A 492 63.87 6.47 7.98
N PRO A 493 63.73 7.73 7.57
CA PRO A 493 62.56 8.55 7.91
C PRO A 493 61.30 8.07 7.18
N ALA A 494 60.13 8.36 7.74
CA ALA A 494 58.86 8.03 7.11
C ALA A 494 58.67 8.73 5.76
N THR A 495 58.34 7.95 4.73
CA THR A 495 58.14 8.44 3.37
C THR A 495 56.81 9.20 3.24
N PRO A 496 56.65 10.10 2.25
CA PRO A 496 55.37 10.76 1.99
C PRO A 496 54.23 9.76 1.73
N ALA A 497 54.53 8.62 1.10
CA ALA A 497 53.57 7.54 0.87
C ALA A 497 53.07 6.93 2.20
N GLN A 498 53.95 6.75 3.18
CA GLN A 498 53.59 6.25 4.51
C GLN A 498 52.80 7.28 5.29
N LEU A 499 53.21 8.55 5.28
CA LEU A 499 52.47 9.63 5.94
C LEU A 499 51.04 9.76 5.40
N LYS A 500 50.85 9.59 4.08
CA LYS A 500 49.51 9.51 3.48
C LYS A 500 48.70 8.33 4.03
N ASN A 501 49.26 7.13 4.04
CA ASN A 501 48.57 5.96 4.56
C ASN A 501 48.23 6.11 6.06
N PHE A 502 49.10 6.75 6.85
CA PHE A 502 48.87 7.02 8.27
C PHE A 502 47.67 7.96 8.46
N ALA A 503 47.62 9.05 7.70
CA ALA A 503 46.50 9.97 7.72
C ALA A 503 45.20 9.29 7.28
N LEU A 504 45.23 8.47 6.23
CA LEU A 504 44.08 7.68 5.77
C LEU A 504 43.57 6.73 6.87
N CYS A 505 44.46 5.96 7.50
CA CYS A 505 44.11 5.08 8.62
C CYS A 505 43.40 5.85 9.75
N GLN A 506 43.96 6.99 10.16
CA GLN A 506 43.42 7.81 11.24
C GLN A 506 42.05 8.40 10.88
N HIS A 507 41.90 8.92 9.66
CA HIS A 507 40.65 9.49 9.17
C HIS A 507 39.54 8.44 9.07
N LEU A 508 39.82 7.27 8.51
CA LEU A 508 38.84 6.18 8.42
C LEU A 508 38.47 5.65 9.81
N GLN A 509 39.43 5.56 10.73
CA GLN A 509 39.16 5.17 12.11
C GLN A 509 38.30 6.21 12.84
N GLU A 510 38.49 7.51 12.57
CA GLU A 510 37.64 8.59 13.10
C GLU A 510 36.21 8.49 12.56
N VAL A 511 36.04 8.26 11.25
CA VAL A 511 34.71 8.01 10.64
C VAL A 511 34.05 6.80 11.31
N HIS A 512 34.76 5.67 11.40
CA HIS A 512 34.24 4.45 12.03
C HIS A 512 33.79 4.71 13.47
N ALA A 513 34.63 5.32 14.29
CA ALA A 513 34.33 5.57 15.70
C ALA A 513 33.15 6.54 15.88
N ARG A 514 33.11 7.63 15.10
CA ARG A 514 32.04 8.64 15.20
C ARG A 514 30.71 8.11 14.70
N VAL A 515 30.68 7.44 13.55
CA VAL A 515 29.44 6.85 13.01
C VAL A 515 28.94 5.72 13.92
N SER A 516 29.83 4.85 14.43
CA SER A 516 29.43 3.82 15.40
C SER A 516 28.81 4.43 16.66
N SER A 517 29.35 5.55 17.15
CA SER A 517 28.79 6.27 18.30
C SER A 517 27.43 6.90 18.00
N LEU A 518 27.19 7.40 16.79
CA LEU A 518 25.88 7.95 16.38
C LEU A 518 24.83 6.83 16.34
N VAL A 519 25.20 5.67 15.82
CA VAL A 519 24.30 4.51 15.67
C VAL A 519 24.00 3.85 17.01
N ALA A 520 24.90 3.91 17.99
CA ALA A 520 24.67 3.39 19.34
C ALA A 520 23.47 4.06 20.06
N GLY A 521 23.07 5.28 19.63
CA GLY A 521 21.89 5.98 20.14
C GLY A 521 20.58 5.61 19.42
N LEU A 522 20.62 4.78 18.38
CA LEU A 522 19.47 4.36 17.58
C LEU A 522 19.05 2.91 17.91
N PRO A 523 17.86 2.46 17.48
CA PRO A 523 17.44 1.06 17.66
C PRO A 523 18.46 0.06 17.06
N THR A 524 18.56 -1.14 17.63
CA THR A 524 19.58 -2.15 17.26
C THR A 524 19.62 -2.48 15.76
N ILE A 525 18.47 -2.44 15.08
CA ILE A 525 18.35 -2.63 13.63
C ILE A 525 19.24 -1.65 12.85
N ALA A 526 19.43 -0.42 13.33
CA ALA A 526 20.31 0.57 12.72
C ALA A 526 21.79 0.12 12.72
N SER A 527 22.21 -0.57 13.79
CA SER A 527 23.55 -1.16 13.89
C SER A 527 23.75 -2.27 12.87
N ASP A 528 22.73 -3.12 12.66
CA ASP A 528 22.80 -4.21 11.69
C ASP A 528 22.91 -3.69 10.25
N VAL A 529 22.19 -2.60 9.92
CA VAL A 529 22.21 -1.99 8.58
C VAL A 529 23.57 -1.39 8.23
N LEU A 530 24.24 -0.74 9.19
CA LEU A 530 25.52 -0.03 8.96
C LEU A 530 26.77 -0.87 9.27
N SER A 531 26.64 -1.96 10.04
CA SER A 531 27.73 -2.87 10.38
C SER A 531 28.58 -3.31 9.18
N PRO A 532 27.99 -3.70 8.01
CA PRO A 532 28.77 -4.10 6.85
C PRO A 532 29.68 -2.99 6.32
N ALA A 533 29.16 -1.77 6.14
CA ALA A 533 29.97 -0.66 5.63
C ALA A 533 31.02 -0.20 6.65
N LEU A 534 30.68 -0.18 7.94
CA LEU A 534 31.63 0.13 9.01
C LEU A 534 32.75 -0.91 9.07
N GLY A 535 32.42 -2.19 8.93
CA GLY A 535 33.39 -3.27 8.81
C GLY A 535 34.36 -3.08 7.64
N THR A 536 33.85 -2.71 6.46
CA THR A 536 34.69 -2.39 5.29
C THR A 536 35.59 -1.18 5.53
N ILE A 537 35.06 -0.08 6.10
CA ILE A 537 35.86 1.10 6.48
C ILE A 537 36.99 0.71 7.43
N TYR A 538 36.69 -0.11 8.44
CA TYR A 538 37.66 -0.60 9.41
C TYR A 538 38.73 -1.49 8.74
N GLY A 539 38.33 -2.35 7.81
CA GLY A 539 39.24 -3.18 7.02
C GLY A 539 40.22 -2.35 6.18
N VAL A 540 39.69 -1.42 5.36
CA VAL A 540 40.49 -0.52 4.51
C VAL A 540 41.45 0.34 5.35
N ALA A 541 40.99 0.81 6.52
CA ALA A 541 41.85 1.52 7.47
C ALA A 541 43.03 0.64 7.93
N GLY A 542 42.78 -0.63 8.26
CA GLY A 542 43.83 -1.61 8.57
C GLY A 542 44.80 -1.82 7.41
N ASP A 543 44.28 -2.13 6.22
CA ASP A 543 45.06 -2.44 5.03
C ASP A 543 46.05 -1.33 4.65
N SER A 544 45.69 -0.07 4.91
CA SER A 544 46.56 1.08 4.66
C SER A 544 47.91 1.01 5.40
N VAL A 545 47.96 0.37 6.58
CA VAL A 545 49.16 0.27 7.42
C VAL A 545 49.70 -1.15 7.55
N THR A 546 48.90 -2.19 7.28
CA THR A 546 49.30 -3.61 7.41
C THR A 546 50.62 -3.93 6.73
N SER A 547 50.86 -3.41 5.53
CA SER A 547 52.09 -3.69 4.76
C SER A 547 53.37 -3.17 5.44
N LEU A 548 53.30 -2.05 6.17
CA LEU A 548 54.42 -1.52 6.96
C LEU A 548 54.69 -2.40 8.18
N PHE A 549 53.64 -2.79 8.89
CA PHE A 549 53.75 -3.67 10.06
C PHE A 549 54.32 -5.04 9.67
N GLN A 550 53.91 -5.60 8.52
CA GLN A 550 54.47 -6.85 8.02
C GLN A 550 55.95 -6.71 7.65
N ALA A 551 56.33 -5.65 6.94
CA ALA A 551 57.75 -5.41 6.61
C ALA A 551 58.61 -5.22 7.88
N MET A 552 58.05 -4.62 8.92
CA MET A 552 58.72 -4.47 10.20
C MET A 552 58.88 -5.83 10.90
N LEU A 553 57.83 -6.64 10.90
CA LEU A 553 57.88 -8.01 11.41
C LEU A 553 58.94 -8.85 10.72
N ASP A 554 58.95 -8.87 9.39
CA ASP A 554 59.93 -9.63 8.59
C ASP A 554 61.37 -9.22 8.95
N ARG A 555 61.60 -7.92 9.19
CA ARG A 555 62.90 -7.40 9.62
C ARG A 555 63.26 -7.87 11.03
N LEU A 556 62.33 -7.81 11.99
CA LEU A 556 62.58 -8.26 13.36
C LEU A 556 62.84 -9.77 13.40
N GLU A 557 62.10 -10.56 12.63
CA GLU A 557 62.33 -12.00 12.49
C GLU A 557 63.69 -12.28 11.85
N ALA A 558 64.09 -11.55 10.81
CA ALA A 558 65.41 -11.66 10.21
C ALA A 558 66.54 -11.33 11.20
N SER A 559 66.37 -10.34 12.07
CA SER A 559 67.32 -10.05 13.15
C SER A 559 67.38 -11.20 14.17
N ILE A 560 66.24 -11.80 14.54
CA ILE A 560 66.20 -12.95 15.47
C ILE A 560 66.88 -14.19 14.86
N LEU A 561 66.72 -14.46 13.56
CA LEU A 561 67.31 -15.63 12.91
C LEU A 561 68.85 -15.68 13.01
N LYS A 562 69.51 -14.52 13.09
CA LYS A 562 70.96 -14.39 13.31
C LYS A 562 71.43 -15.00 14.63
N ILE A 563 70.53 -15.38 15.54
CA ILE A 563 70.85 -16.18 16.73
C ILE A 563 71.56 -17.50 16.36
N HIS A 564 71.24 -18.10 15.20
CA HIS A 564 71.85 -19.34 14.74
C HIS A 564 73.26 -19.15 14.15
N ASP A 565 73.63 -17.90 13.85
CA ASP A 565 74.98 -17.54 13.37
C ASP A 565 75.96 -17.29 14.55
N GLN A 566 75.45 -17.24 15.78
CA GLN A 566 76.25 -17.00 16.99
C GLN A 566 76.73 -18.31 17.64
N SER A 567 77.93 -18.32 18.20
CA SER A 567 78.47 -19.46 18.94
C SER A 567 77.98 -19.47 20.40
N PHE A 568 76.96 -20.27 20.68
CA PHE A 568 76.45 -20.51 22.04
C PHE A 568 77.09 -21.74 22.74
N GLY A 569 77.94 -22.50 22.03
CA GLY A 569 78.54 -23.73 22.54
C GLY A 569 80.03 -23.66 22.90
N THR A 570 80.76 -22.62 22.48
CA THR A 570 82.20 -22.53 22.71
C THR A 570 82.50 -21.94 24.09
N SER A 571 83.12 -22.72 24.97
CA SER A 571 83.70 -22.24 26.23
C SER A 571 85.06 -21.60 25.96
N GLY A 572 85.06 -20.46 25.26
CA GLY A 572 86.28 -19.73 24.87
C GLY A 572 86.41 -18.41 25.62
N MET A 573 87.64 -18.06 25.98
CA MET A 573 88.15 -16.89 26.72
C MET A 573 87.87 -15.53 26.06
N ASP A 574 86.72 -15.33 25.42
CA ASP A 574 86.33 -14.04 24.88
C ASP A 574 85.73 -13.19 25.99
N ASN A 575 86.57 -12.29 26.51
CA ASN A 575 86.33 -11.38 27.63
C ASN A 575 85.23 -10.32 27.39
N ASN A 576 84.31 -10.56 26.45
CA ASN A 576 83.24 -9.65 26.03
C ASN A 576 81.84 -10.07 26.52
N ASN A 577 81.75 -10.91 27.57
CA ASN A 577 80.49 -11.31 28.20
C ASN A 577 79.67 -10.16 28.84
N ASN A 578 80.17 -8.91 28.78
CA ASN A 578 79.50 -7.73 29.32
C ASN A 578 78.62 -6.98 28.29
N HIS A 579 78.55 -7.39 27.03
CA HIS A 579 77.69 -6.78 26.02
C HIS A 579 76.56 -7.70 25.56
N ALA A 580 75.47 -7.08 25.09
CA ALA A 580 74.36 -7.73 24.39
C ALA A 580 74.84 -8.53 23.18
N SER A 581 74.13 -9.58 22.77
CA SER A 581 74.44 -10.23 21.49
C SER A 581 74.25 -9.23 20.33
N PRO A 582 75.11 -9.23 19.30
CA PRO A 582 75.07 -8.21 18.24
C PRO A 582 73.74 -8.17 17.47
N TYR A 583 73.08 -9.32 17.32
CA TYR A 583 71.74 -9.38 16.71
C TYR A 583 70.65 -8.76 17.61
N MET A 584 70.80 -8.83 18.94
CA MET A 584 69.88 -8.24 19.91
C MET A 584 70.01 -6.71 19.91
N GLU A 585 71.22 -6.18 19.79
CA GLU A 585 71.42 -4.74 19.58
C GLU A 585 70.78 -4.24 18.28
N GLU A 586 70.90 -5.00 17.18
CA GLU A 586 70.26 -4.68 15.90
C GLU A 586 68.73 -4.73 15.99
N LEU A 587 68.20 -5.72 16.71
CA LEU A 587 66.77 -5.86 16.99
C LEU A 587 66.26 -4.66 17.81
N GLN A 588 66.94 -4.32 18.90
CA GLN A 588 66.59 -3.18 19.75
C GLN A 588 66.65 -1.86 18.98
N LYS A 589 67.71 -1.63 18.18
CA LYS A 589 67.82 -0.45 17.31
C LYS A 589 66.65 -0.36 16.32
N SER A 590 66.26 -1.49 15.74
CA SER A 590 65.13 -1.56 14.81
C SER A 590 63.81 -1.26 15.51
N ILE A 591 63.57 -1.82 16.71
CA ILE A 591 62.38 -1.56 17.53
C ILE A 591 62.28 -0.09 17.95
N VAL A 592 63.37 0.48 18.46
CA VAL A 592 63.42 1.90 18.90
C VAL A 592 63.17 2.83 17.71
N HIS A 593 63.80 2.56 16.56
CA HIS A 593 63.55 3.30 15.33
C HIS A 593 62.09 3.21 14.88
N PHE A 594 61.49 2.02 14.95
CA PHE A 594 60.09 1.84 14.60
C PHE A 594 59.15 2.66 15.49
N ARG A 595 59.45 2.70 16.79
CA ARG A 595 58.71 3.52 17.76
C ARG A 595 58.86 5.01 17.49
N SER A 596 60.10 5.49 17.31
CA SER A 596 60.39 6.92 17.18
C SER A 596 59.87 7.51 15.87
N GLU A 597 60.02 6.78 14.76
CA GLU A 597 59.64 7.27 13.44
C GLU A 597 58.19 6.92 13.07
N PHE A 598 57.76 5.67 13.20
CA PHE A 598 56.47 5.27 12.64
C PHE A 598 55.35 5.30 13.69
N LEU A 599 55.55 4.66 14.84
CA LEU A 599 54.49 4.55 15.86
C LEU A 599 54.16 5.88 16.55
N SER A 600 55.12 6.79 16.68
CA SER A 600 54.89 8.15 17.22
C SER A 600 53.91 8.97 16.37
N ARG A 601 53.81 8.65 15.06
CA ARG A 601 52.94 9.32 14.09
C ARG A 601 51.57 8.64 13.97
N LEU A 602 51.52 7.32 14.20
CA LEU A 602 50.31 6.49 14.09
C LEU A 602 49.49 6.45 15.37
N LEU A 603 50.16 6.37 16.53
CA LEU A 603 49.51 6.33 17.82
C LEU A 603 49.24 7.76 18.29
N PRO A 604 48.06 8.05 18.87
CA PRO A 604 47.86 9.30 19.59
C PRO A 604 48.99 9.47 20.63
N PRO A 605 49.47 10.70 20.88
CA PRO A 605 50.39 10.92 21.99
C PRO A 605 49.68 10.39 23.23
N SER A 606 50.27 9.36 23.84
CA SER A 606 49.79 8.82 25.10
C SER A 606 49.69 10.02 26.02
N SER A 607 48.47 10.42 26.40
CA SER A 607 48.28 11.34 27.51
C SER A 607 49.02 10.69 28.66
N SER A 608 50.17 11.27 28.96
CA SER A 608 51.03 10.90 30.06
C SER A 608 50.16 10.74 31.30
N SER A 609 50.37 9.64 32.02
CA SER A 609 50.05 9.53 33.45
C SER A 609 48.62 9.91 33.85
N SER A 610 47.66 9.01 33.62
CA SER A 610 46.55 8.86 34.57
C SER A 610 46.63 7.46 35.17
N SER A 611 47.23 7.39 36.34
CA SER A 611 47.16 6.31 37.32
C SER A 611 45.73 6.17 37.88
N SER A 612 44.72 6.08 37.01
CA SER A 612 43.35 5.74 37.38
C SER A 612 43.14 4.27 37.08
N SER A 613 43.25 3.47 38.13
CA SER A 613 42.91 2.05 38.23
C SER A 613 41.40 1.81 38.05
N THR A 614 40.86 2.18 36.89
CA THR A 614 39.50 1.86 36.46
C THR A 614 39.54 1.38 35.02
N PRO A 615 39.08 0.15 34.71
CA PRO A 615 39.06 -0.37 33.35
C PRO A 615 37.88 0.25 32.60
N SER A 616 37.94 1.55 32.31
CA SER A 616 37.10 2.12 31.26
C SER A 616 37.66 1.62 29.93
N CYS A 617 36.89 0.82 29.21
CA CYS A 617 37.18 0.27 27.89
C CYS A 617 37.81 1.34 26.97
N SER A 618 39.14 1.42 26.95
CA SER A 618 39.86 2.22 25.97
C SER A 618 39.71 1.47 24.65
N THR A 619 38.84 1.95 23.77
CA THR A 619 38.56 1.34 22.47
C THR A 619 39.88 1.02 21.76
N GLU A 620 40.17 -0.27 21.58
CA GLU A 620 41.41 -0.72 20.94
C GLU A 620 41.46 -0.15 19.51
N THR A 621 42.47 0.69 19.23
CA THR A 621 42.70 1.22 17.88
C THR A 621 43.28 0.14 16.96
N ILE A 622 43.15 0.34 15.65
CA ILE A 622 43.74 -0.56 14.64
C ILE A 622 45.26 -0.68 14.86
N CYS A 623 45.93 0.45 15.06
CA CYS A 623 47.37 0.49 15.27
C CYS A 623 47.79 -0.21 16.56
N THR A 624 47.07 -0.02 17.68
CA THR A 624 47.38 -0.72 18.94
C THR A 624 47.22 -2.23 18.81
N ARG A 625 46.23 -2.70 18.05
CA ARG A 625 46.04 -4.14 17.76
C ARG A 625 47.20 -4.70 16.93
N LEU A 626 47.61 -4.01 15.88
CA LEU A 626 48.72 -4.44 15.03
C LEU A 626 50.04 -4.46 15.81
N VAL A 627 50.32 -3.42 16.61
CA VAL A 627 51.50 -3.35 17.50
C VAL A 627 51.51 -4.50 18.51
N ARG A 628 50.37 -4.81 19.13
CA ARG A 628 50.21 -5.98 20.02
C ARG A 628 50.50 -7.30 19.29
N GLY A 629 50.05 -7.42 18.05
CA GLY A 629 50.37 -8.56 17.17
C GLY A 629 51.88 -8.68 16.91
N VAL A 630 52.53 -7.57 16.56
CA VAL A 630 53.99 -7.53 16.36
C VAL A 630 54.74 -7.97 17.61
N ALA A 631 54.41 -7.37 18.76
CA ALA A 631 55.05 -7.69 20.04
C ALA A 631 54.87 -9.18 20.42
N SER A 632 53.65 -9.71 20.28
CA SER A 632 53.33 -11.11 20.57
C SER A 632 54.14 -12.08 19.68
N ARG A 633 54.23 -11.76 18.38
CA ARG A 633 54.96 -12.58 17.41
C ARG A 633 56.46 -12.56 17.68
N VAL A 634 57.04 -11.39 17.96
CA VAL A 634 58.47 -11.23 18.27
C VAL A 634 58.87 -12.10 19.47
N LEU A 635 58.09 -12.09 20.56
CA LEU A 635 58.38 -12.93 21.74
C LEU A 635 58.28 -14.41 21.42
N THR A 636 57.21 -14.84 20.75
CA THR A 636 56.98 -16.25 20.40
C THR A 636 58.05 -16.77 19.46
N PHE A 637 58.40 -15.98 18.44
CA PHE A 637 59.43 -16.31 17.46
C PHE A 637 60.82 -16.40 18.09
N PHE A 638 61.16 -15.46 18.98
CA PHE A 638 62.40 -15.53 19.76
C PHE A 638 62.48 -16.81 20.59
N ILE A 639 61.45 -17.13 21.38
CA ILE A 639 61.45 -18.33 22.24
C ILE A 639 61.60 -19.60 21.40
N ARG A 640 60.91 -19.69 20.26
CA ARG A 640 61.06 -20.81 19.33
C ARG A 640 62.51 -20.95 18.87
N HIS A 641 63.12 -19.89 18.36
CA HIS A 641 64.50 -19.97 17.86
C HIS A 641 65.52 -20.17 18.98
N ALA A 642 65.30 -19.61 20.17
CA ALA A 642 66.11 -19.86 21.36
C ALA A 642 66.07 -21.34 21.79
N SER A 643 64.91 -22.01 21.67
CA SER A 643 64.78 -23.44 21.95
C SER A 643 65.49 -24.35 20.95
N LEU A 644 65.75 -23.85 19.73
CA LEU A 644 66.44 -24.59 18.67
C LEU A 644 67.98 -24.45 18.73
N VAL A 645 68.51 -23.58 19.60
CA VAL A 645 69.95 -23.36 19.73
C VAL A 645 70.63 -24.58 20.33
N ARG A 646 71.62 -25.13 19.59
CA ARG A 646 72.44 -26.27 20.00
C ARG A 646 73.81 -26.21 19.30
N PRO A 647 74.93 -26.50 19.98
CA PRO A 647 75.07 -26.77 21.42
C PRO A 647 74.91 -25.51 22.30
N LEU A 648 74.45 -25.69 23.54
CA LEU A 648 74.21 -24.60 24.50
C LEU A 648 75.05 -24.82 25.78
N SER A 649 76.14 -24.05 25.95
CA SER A 649 77.02 -24.11 27.13
C SER A 649 76.48 -23.29 28.31
N GLU A 650 77.09 -23.40 29.50
CA GLU A 650 76.75 -22.55 30.66
C GLU A 650 76.91 -21.05 30.37
N SER A 651 77.99 -20.66 29.68
CA SER A 651 78.17 -19.27 29.22
C SER A 651 77.13 -18.87 28.17
N GLY A 652 76.72 -19.79 27.30
CA GLY A 652 75.63 -19.60 26.34
C GLY A 652 74.26 -19.41 27.00
N LYS A 653 73.96 -20.14 28.09
CA LYS A 653 72.74 -19.97 28.89
C LYS A 653 72.66 -18.58 29.53
N LEU A 654 73.75 -18.09 30.12
CA LEU A 654 73.82 -16.75 30.69
C LEU A 654 73.61 -15.66 29.62
N ARG A 655 74.23 -15.82 28.43
CA ARG A 655 74.02 -14.91 27.30
C ARG A 655 72.57 -14.91 26.83
N MET A 656 71.96 -16.08 26.64
CA MET A 656 70.54 -16.21 26.28
C MET A 656 69.62 -15.54 27.29
N ALA A 657 69.86 -15.74 28.60
CA ALA A 657 69.06 -15.12 29.66
C ALA A 657 69.15 -13.58 29.66
N ARG A 658 70.30 -13.04 29.26
CA ARG A 658 70.50 -11.60 29.06
C ARG A 658 69.76 -11.11 27.82
N ASP A 659 69.91 -11.79 26.69
CA ASP A 659 69.20 -11.45 25.45
C ASP A 659 67.67 -11.46 25.66
N MET A 660 67.14 -12.40 26.46
CA MET A 660 65.73 -12.42 26.88
C MET A 660 65.32 -11.19 27.69
N ALA A 661 66.18 -10.72 28.60
CA ALA A 661 65.90 -9.54 29.43
C ALA A 661 65.92 -8.26 28.59
N GLU A 662 66.85 -8.16 27.65
CA GLU A 662 66.96 -7.03 26.72
C GLU A 662 65.78 -7.02 25.74
N LEU A 663 65.33 -8.19 25.26
CA LEU A 663 64.12 -8.32 24.46
C LEU A 663 62.88 -7.89 25.23
N GLU A 664 62.70 -8.39 26.46
CA GLU A 664 61.59 -8.03 27.36
C GLU A 664 61.53 -6.50 27.54
N LEU A 665 62.68 -5.87 27.81
CA LEU A 665 62.80 -4.43 27.96
C LEU A 665 62.49 -3.68 26.66
N ALA A 666 63.07 -4.10 25.54
CA ALA A 666 62.90 -3.45 24.24
C ALA A 666 61.44 -3.47 23.78
N VAL A 667 60.77 -4.62 23.90
CA VAL A 667 59.35 -4.79 23.55
C VAL A 667 58.46 -3.99 24.50
N GLY A 668 58.70 -4.09 25.82
CA GLY A 668 57.88 -3.42 26.84
C GLY A 668 57.94 -1.89 26.78
N GLN A 669 59.12 -1.33 26.51
CA GLN A 669 59.28 0.14 26.45
C GLN A 669 58.85 0.75 25.11
N ASN A 670 59.00 0.02 23.99
CA ASN A 670 58.91 0.62 22.66
C ASN A 670 57.79 0.07 21.77
N LEU A 671 57.29 -1.15 22.01
CA LEU A 671 56.19 -1.73 21.23
C LEU A 671 54.89 -1.73 22.03
N PHE A 672 54.78 -2.61 23.03
CA PHE A 672 53.53 -2.86 23.75
C PHE A 672 53.83 -3.30 25.19
N PRO A 673 53.00 -2.91 26.18
CA PRO A 673 53.15 -3.38 27.56
C PRO A 673 53.12 -4.92 27.61
N VAL A 674 54.23 -5.53 28.04
CA VAL A 674 54.44 -6.98 27.98
C VAL A 674 53.46 -7.75 28.87
N GLU A 675 53.00 -7.15 29.96
CA GLU A 675 52.03 -7.73 30.90
C GLU A 675 50.68 -7.99 30.23
N GLN A 676 50.33 -7.20 29.22
CA GLN A 676 49.08 -7.29 28.47
C GLN A 676 49.14 -8.28 27.30
N LEU A 677 50.31 -8.88 27.01
CA LEU A 677 50.47 -9.85 25.92
C LEU A 677 49.98 -11.26 26.28
N GLY A 678 49.84 -11.58 27.57
CA GLY A 678 49.33 -12.88 28.02
C GLY A 678 50.30 -14.03 27.74
N GLY A 679 49.86 -15.03 26.97
CA GLY A 679 50.59 -16.29 26.71
C GLY A 679 52.05 -16.12 26.25
N PRO A 680 52.34 -15.35 25.19
CA PRO A 680 53.70 -15.09 24.72
C PRO A 680 54.66 -14.56 25.80
N TYR A 681 54.16 -13.67 26.68
CA TYR A 681 54.97 -13.13 27.78
C TYR A 681 55.18 -14.17 28.89
N ARG A 682 54.14 -14.93 29.25
CA ARG A 682 54.29 -16.05 30.20
C ARG A 682 55.32 -17.07 29.72
N SER A 683 55.30 -17.40 28.42
CA SER A 683 56.30 -18.30 27.83
C SER A 683 57.72 -17.72 27.92
N LEU A 684 57.93 -16.43 27.70
CA LEU A 684 59.25 -15.81 27.85
C LEU A 684 59.74 -15.92 29.32
N ARG A 685 58.85 -15.61 30.26
CA ARG A 685 59.13 -15.65 31.70
C ARG A 685 59.40 -17.05 32.20
N ALA A 686 58.71 -18.06 31.67
CA ALA A 686 58.88 -19.47 32.02
C ALA A 686 60.14 -20.08 31.39
N PHE A 687 60.50 -19.69 30.16
CA PHE A 687 61.66 -20.24 29.47
C PHE A 687 62.99 -19.85 30.14
N ARG A 688 63.08 -18.63 30.69
CA ARG A 688 64.30 -18.09 31.30
C ARG A 688 64.83 -18.90 32.50
N PRO A 689 64.03 -19.35 33.47
CA PRO A 689 64.49 -20.28 34.50
C PRO A 689 64.68 -21.70 33.96
N VAL A 690 63.88 -22.13 32.98
CA VAL A 690 63.95 -23.50 32.41
C VAL A 690 65.32 -23.84 31.83
N ILE A 691 66.00 -22.89 31.17
CA ILE A 691 67.34 -23.15 30.60
C ILE A 691 68.41 -23.49 31.67
N PHE A 692 68.20 -23.10 32.93
CA PHE A 692 69.11 -23.39 34.06
C PHE A 692 68.71 -24.60 34.89
N LEU A 693 67.49 -25.12 34.72
CA LEU A 693 67.05 -26.31 35.45
C LEU A 693 67.82 -27.55 34.99
N GLU A 694 68.18 -28.40 35.94
CA GLU A 694 68.70 -29.74 35.64
C GLU A 694 67.65 -30.60 34.95
N THR A 695 68.08 -31.56 34.11
CA THR A 695 67.16 -32.44 33.35
C THR A 695 66.26 -33.27 34.27
N SER A 696 66.73 -33.64 35.45
CA SER A 696 65.97 -34.37 36.48
C SER A 696 64.83 -33.55 37.10
N GLN A 697 64.99 -32.22 37.18
CA GLN A 697 64.04 -31.29 37.80
C GLN A 697 63.00 -30.75 36.82
N LEU A 698 63.24 -30.94 35.52
CA LEU A 698 62.41 -30.34 34.47
C LEU A 698 60.99 -30.91 34.47
N GLU A 699 60.83 -32.22 34.67
CA GLU A 699 59.52 -32.91 34.60
C GLU A 699 58.52 -32.41 35.66
N ALA A 700 58.98 -32.16 36.89
CA ALA A 700 58.13 -31.72 38.00
C ALA A 700 57.91 -30.20 38.02
N SER A 701 58.50 -29.46 37.08
CA SER A 701 58.48 -28.00 37.10
C SER A 701 57.13 -27.43 36.63
N PRO A 702 56.46 -26.56 37.41
CA PRO A 702 55.22 -25.92 36.98
C PRO A 702 55.41 -24.98 35.79
N LEU A 703 56.66 -24.56 35.53
CA LEU A 703 57.03 -23.67 34.42
C LEU A 703 56.76 -24.28 33.05
N LEU A 704 56.65 -25.61 32.95
CA LEU A 704 56.30 -26.28 31.69
C LEU A 704 54.86 -26.00 31.24
N GLN A 705 53.95 -25.63 32.15
CA GLN A 705 52.56 -25.32 31.80
C GLN A 705 52.42 -24.01 31.02
N ASP A 706 53.36 -23.08 31.20
CA ASP A 706 53.39 -21.78 30.54
C ASP A 706 54.18 -21.79 29.21
N LEU A 707 54.72 -22.94 28.81
CA LEU A 707 55.50 -23.13 27.58
C LEU A 707 54.77 -24.02 26.58
N PRO A 708 54.84 -23.72 25.27
CA PRO A 708 54.39 -24.65 24.25
C PRO A 708 55.17 -25.98 24.33
N PRO A 709 54.51 -27.15 24.24
CA PRO A 709 55.20 -28.45 24.30
C PRO A 709 56.31 -28.58 23.25
N SER A 710 56.09 -28.06 22.04
CA SER A 710 57.10 -27.96 20.99
C SER A 710 58.36 -27.23 21.44
N VAL A 711 58.24 -26.10 22.14
CA VAL A 711 59.39 -25.33 22.66
C VAL A 711 60.18 -26.15 23.68
N VAL A 712 59.48 -26.83 24.60
CA VAL A 712 60.12 -27.66 25.64
C VAL A 712 60.89 -28.83 25.01
N LEU A 713 60.25 -29.56 24.10
CA LEU A 713 60.86 -30.70 23.42
C LEU A 713 62.04 -30.30 22.54
N HIS A 714 61.96 -29.13 21.87
CA HIS A 714 63.09 -28.62 21.10
C HIS A 714 64.27 -28.22 21.98
N HIS A 715 64.01 -27.55 23.12
CA HIS A 715 65.05 -27.21 24.08
C HIS A 715 65.75 -28.46 24.63
N LEU A 716 65.04 -29.57 24.83
CA LEU A 716 65.63 -30.81 25.31
C LEU A 716 66.73 -31.37 24.37
N PHE A 717 66.65 -31.14 23.06
CA PHE A 717 67.75 -31.52 22.14
C PHE A 717 69.06 -30.77 22.45
N SER A 718 69.02 -29.58 23.03
CA SER A 718 70.24 -28.86 23.46
C SER A 718 70.99 -29.58 24.58
N ARG A 719 70.30 -30.45 25.34
CA ARG A 719 70.84 -31.27 26.44
C ARG A 719 71.22 -32.69 26.00
N ALA A 720 70.96 -33.05 24.74
CA ALA A 720 71.18 -34.37 24.19
C ALA A 720 72.57 -34.52 23.53
N PRO A 721 73.14 -35.74 23.49
CA PRO A 721 74.38 -36.01 22.77
C PRO A 721 74.20 -35.82 21.27
N ASP A 722 75.27 -35.43 20.55
CA ASP A 722 75.26 -35.09 19.11
C ASP A 722 74.69 -36.21 18.21
N GLU A 723 74.72 -37.45 18.68
CA GLU A 723 74.12 -38.61 18.02
C GLU A 723 72.60 -38.52 17.86
N LEU A 724 71.90 -37.89 18.81
CA LEU A 724 70.46 -37.65 18.75
C LEU A 724 70.23 -36.36 17.95
N GLN A 725 70.06 -36.49 16.64
CA GLN A 725 69.80 -35.35 15.74
C GLN A 725 68.41 -34.76 15.95
N SER A 726 68.28 -33.43 15.93
CA SER A 726 66.97 -32.78 15.96
C SER A 726 66.22 -32.98 14.63
N PRO A 727 64.87 -32.83 14.59
CA PRO A 727 64.11 -32.95 13.33
C PRO A 727 64.61 -32.01 12.23
N MET A 728 65.03 -30.80 12.61
CA MET A 728 65.64 -29.82 11.71
C MET A 728 66.94 -30.35 11.08
N GLN A 729 67.83 -30.92 11.90
CA GLN A 729 69.11 -31.49 11.44
C GLN A 729 68.90 -32.75 10.60
N ARG A 730 68.02 -33.64 11.03
CA ARG A 730 67.67 -34.89 10.32
C ARG A 730 67.18 -34.60 8.90
N ASN A 731 66.29 -33.62 8.76
CA ASN A 731 65.67 -33.27 7.48
C ASN A 731 66.47 -32.23 6.67
N ARG A 732 67.63 -31.79 7.17
CA ARG A 732 68.51 -30.79 6.53
C ARG A 732 67.80 -29.48 6.19
N LEU A 733 66.89 -29.03 7.05
CA LEU A 733 66.15 -27.79 6.89
C LEU A 733 66.93 -26.62 7.49
N SER A 734 66.81 -25.43 6.89
CA SER A 734 67.32 -24.21 7.53
C SER A 734 66.45 -23.82 8.73
N PRO A 735 66.96 -23.05 9.70
CA PRO A 735 66.16 -22.57 10.84
C PRO A 735 64.88 -21.86 10.42
N LEU A 736 64.95 -21.06 9.34
CA LEU A 736 63.77 -20.38 8.78
C LEU A 736 62.77 -21.36 8.17
N GLN A 737 63.23 -22.29 7.33
CA GLN A 737 62.34 -23.29 6.70
C GLN A 737 61.64 -24.15 7.76
N TYR A 738 62.35 -24.52 8.82
CA TYR A 738 61.78 -25.28 9.92
C TYR A 738 60.78 -24.47 10.73
N SER A 739 61.07 -23.20 11.02
CA SER A 739 60.15 -22.30 11.74
C SER A 739 58.86 -22.05 10.95
N LEU A 740 58.96 -21.81 9.64
CA LEU A 740 57.79 -21.67 8.76
C LEU A 740 56.97 -22.97 8.69
N TRP A 741 57.63 -24.12 8.66
CA TRP A 741 56.94 -25.40 8.76
C TRP A 741 56.21 -25.54 10.11
N MET A 742 56.85 -25.21 11.23
CA MET A 742 56.20 -25.22 12.56
C MET A 742 55.00 -24.26 12.65
N ASP A 743 55.04 -23.11 11.98
CA ASP A 743 53.88 -22.20 11.91
C ASP A 743 52.70 -22.79 11.14
N SER A 744 52.98 -23.64 10.14
CA SER A 744 51.94 -24.29 9.32
C SER A 744 51.34 -25.55 9.95
N GLN A 745 51.93 -26.06 11.05
CA GLN A 745 51.60 -27.36 11.64
C GLN A 745 51.16 -27.22 13.11
N GLY A 746 50.26 -28.10 13.56
CA GLY A 746 49.90 -28.19 14.98
C GLY A 746 50.94 -28.95 15.83
N GLU A 747 50.83 -28.84 17.15
CA GLU A 747 51.71 -29.51 18.13
C GLU A 747 51.83 -31.04 17.90
N ASP A 748 50.76 -31.71 17.47
CA ASP A 748 50.77 -33.16 17.16
C ASP A 748 51.66 -33.53 15.97
N GLN A 749 51.65 -32.70 14.92
CA GLN A 749 52.48 -32.90 13.72
C GLN A 749 53.95 -32.64 14.07
N ILE A 750 54.20 -31.59 14.85
CA ILE A 750 55.54 -31.27 15.36
C ILE A 750 56.04 -32.43 16.22
N TRP A 751 55.22 -32.98 17.12
CA TRP A 751 55.55 -34.15 17.92
C TRP A 751 55.87 -35.37 17.07
N ARG A 752 55.10 -35.67 16.01
CA ARG A 752 55.42 -36.78 15.10
C ARG A 752 56.80 -36.63 14.44
N GLY A 753 57.17 -35.42 14.06
CA GLY A 753 58.52 -35.12 13.55
C GLY A 753 59.61 -35.38 14.61
N ILE A 754 59.37 -34.97 15.85
CA ILE A 754 60.27 -35.22 16.99
C ILE A 754 60.37 -36.72 17.31
N LYS A 755 59.24 -37.42 17.37
CA LYS A 755 59.17 -38.86 17.63
C LYS A 755 59.95 -39.66 16.59
N ALA A 756 59.83 -39.32 15.30
CA ALA A 756 60.63 -39.97 14.27
C ALA A 756 62.14 -39.80 14.54
N ALA A 757 62.59 -38.61 14.94
CA ALA A 757 64.00 -38.38 15.30
C ALA A 757 64.44 -39.21 16.53
N LEU A 758 63.56 -39.39 17.51
CA LEU A 758 63.79 -40.27 18.67
C LEU A 758 63.86 -41.75 18.25
N ASP A 759 62.97 -42.20 17.37
CA ASP A 759 62.94 -43.58 16.87
C ASP A 759 64.21 -43.93 16.08
N ASP A 760 64.70 -43.01 15.24
CA ASP A 760 65.98 -43.16 14.52
C ASP A 760 67.17 -43.28 15.48
N TYR A 761 67.20 -42.50 16.56
CA TYR A 761 68.23 -42.61 17.59
C TYR A 761 68.15 -43.94 18.33
N ALA A 762 66.94 -44.40 18.67
CA ALA A 762 66.75 -45.69 19.32
C ALA A 762 67.20 -46.86 18.44
N ALA A 763 66.94 -46.79 17.14
CA ALA A 763 67.44 -47.77 16.18
C ALA A 763 68.98 -47.78 16.12
N LYS A 764 69.63 -46.62 16.15
CA LYS A 764 71.11 -46.50 16.18
C LYS A 764 71.73 -47.00 17.47
N VAL A 765 71.10 -46.77 18.62
CA VAL A 765 71.56 -47.30 19.93
C VAL A 765 71.39 -48.82 19.97
N GLY A 766 70.23 -49.33 19.52
CA GLY A 766 69.96 -50.77 19.44
C GLY A 766 70.91 -51.51 18.48
N ALA A 767 71.26 -50.91 17.34
CA ALA A 767 72.23 -51.48 16.40
C ALA A 767 73.65 -51.56 16.97
N ARG A 768 73.99 -50.73 17.97
CA ARG A 768 75.28 -50.76 18.68
C ARG A 768 75.32 -51.74 19.85
N GLY A 769 74.17 -52.26 20.28
CA GLY A 769 74.06 -53.19 21.40
C GLY A 769 74.02 -52.52 22.79
N ASP A 770 73.95 -51.19 22.85
CA ASP A 770 73.87 -50.43 24.09
C ASP A 770 72.46 -50.53 24.70
N LYS A 771 72.37 -50.72 26.03
CA LYS A 771 71.08 -50.84 26.75
C LYS A 771 70.65 -49.55 27.44
N GLU A 772 71.52 -48.55 27.50
CA GLU A 772 71.26 -47.29 28.19
C GLU A 772 71.03 -46.16 27.17
N PHE A 773 69.89 -45.48 27.29
CA PHE A 773 69.58 -44.29 26.51
C PHE A 773 70.03 -43.03 27.27
N CYS A 774 70.31 -41.94 26.55
CA CYS A 774 70.54 -40.64 27.16
C CYS A 774 69.35 -40.25 28.09
N PRO A 775 69.60 -39.63 29.27
CA PRO A 775 68.55 -39.21 30.22
C PRO A 775 67.43 -38.36 29.63
N VAL A 776 67.70 -37.66 28.53
CA VAL A 776 66.73 -36.80 27.82
C VAL A 776 65.74 -37.62 26.98
N TYR A 777 66.15 -38.78 26.45
CA TYR A 777 65.32 -39.63 25.58
C TYR A 777 64.01 -40.10 26.24
N PRO A 778 64.01 -40.73 27.44
CA PRO A 778 62.77 -41.16 28.09
C PRO A 778 61.89 -39.98 28.52
N LEU A 779 62.51 -38.84 28.89
CA LEU A 779 61.79 -37.61 29.24
C LEU A 779 61.03 -37.04 28.03
N MET A 780 61.68 -36.96 26.86
CA MET A 780 61.04 -36.47 25.62
C MET A 780 59.90 -37.39 25.17
N LEU A 781 60.05 -38.71 25.28
CA LEU A 781 58.97 -39.66 24.99
C LEU A 781 57.77 -39.47 25.92
N LYS A 782 58.00 -39.26 27.21
CA LYS A 782 56.93 -39.06 28.20
C LYS A 782 56.18 -37.75 27.96
N LEU A 783 56.90 -36.64 27.81
CA LEU A 783 56.33 -35.31 27.54
C LEU A 783 55.62 -35.23 26.18
N GLY A 784 56.16 -35.89 25.16
CA GLY A 784 55.53 -35.89 23.85
C GLY A 784 54.31 -36.81 23.77
N SER A 785 54.31 -37.94 24.48
CA SER A 785 53.15 -38.84 24.53
C SER A 785 51.92 -38.18 25.18
N SER A 786 52.12 -37.25 26.12
CA SER A 786 51.02 -36.44 26.66
C SER A 786 50.39 -35.47 25.66
N ILE A 787 51.10 -35.09 24.58
CA ILE A 787 50.53 -34.24 23.51
C ILE A 787 49.45 -35.01 22.75
N SER A 788 49.72 -36.28 22.40
CA SER A 788 48.77 -37.16 21.73
C SER A 788 47.64 -37.68 22.64
N GLY A 789 47.83 -37.64 23.96
CA GLY A 789 46.84 -38.08 24.95
C GLY A 789 45.77 -37.03 25.32
N ASN A 790 45.97 -35.75 24.96
CA ASN A 790 45.05 -34.65 25.27
C ASN A 790 43.90 -34.47 24.23
N GLN A 791 43.67 -35.46 23.37
CA GLN A 791 42.51 -35.54 22.45
C GLN A 791 41.64 -36.78 22.73
N SER A 792 41.32 -37.03 24.00
CA SER A 792 40.17 -37.87 24.40
C SER A 792 39.20 -37.08 25.25
#